data_AF-A0A1H9IEX5-F1
#
_entry.id   AF-A0A1H9IEX5-F1
#
_cell.length_a   1.000
_cell.length_b   1.000
_cell.length_c   1.000
_cell.angle_alpha   90.00
_cell.angle_beta   90.00
_cell.angle_gamma   90.00
#
_symmetry.space_group_name_H-M   'P 1'
#
loop_
_entity.id
_entity.type
_entity.pdbx_description
1 polymer ?
#
loop_
_entity_poly.entity_id
_entity_poly.type
_entity_poly.pdbx_seq_one_letter_code
_entity_poly.pdbx_strand_id
1 'polypeptide(L)'
;MVKKYYLKNRIISIVLAFSMLVSYSFFDSKMNTVIAADSTPAVEISDTSAIINSGSATLTTGTASDNATLNYYENGELKSVIVEAVSVYQPATLTIEENASTGVSLDVTGLCYIYGTCDSWIVNNGTIYIYGTYSGRLDNDGDIIVGSDGNLVYYGDDENYGKITNGGTVSYSGSLDMSLFHWSDSSSFVNYGTISAPSVVLPDDIGFSDTGSSKIVVTDSFEMGSLGPYGTVVAQPGTKITTSGGVLFHLQLGDAETSVTGPVNNVDAISLFDDPEIELEEFDEEVYYGAEYDFSNKISTASGYHGTPYLIYIDSEGTQSSEKPTAVGNYRVFAYAPAHYSYREDKSMQNGEFDIIYLPFSEVDKASGNKYVTLSGVSNGKYVADTVTLTPASTYKMKVGIGGFDFADSVSLSRADLYTDNGANFNVDTWVSFKRKRDLAETAGNETIAAIMPELMDLVFDEDDPELSGIVMVDGVESSIEDGDVVEAKKVVFSVDDDNLEKAVIYDAAKDELIDTVDFTGSTTGEGTIEGEWGEVKDINLIVYDLAGRTTSSEFTLKYPLVSTLATVSVDDLFVGDNYTPVVETESNGTPRFEYKESAADDDTFSPDKPVKAGKYTVRATVPETLKYSEIVCRDTFDINKRTAASSVKISDINVGEAVAPVLTTDSNGKKDAVFEYKATQAPNDAYEKTAPTLAGEYMLRVTIPETEMYEASSCIASFKIIDPDKESEKEESEETEEGEGGNGEETSGEGGTGEDANGENTADGGSAAGSEGEAPAAPGEKLEATLTVDLPDQYYGVNYAPTASTNSNGAEDITFTFKKDDATSEFEDVKPVEPGDYVIKAIVPETDKYLSATAEKKFTISYLEAPSDAYTIVGTMGLNDYYVSDVKIVAKEGYTVANRLNGTYSEAIDYVDGMGSVYLKRMSDGAKTYAILMKEEIKVDKVKPALSTFGKDQDGKVVDLTKSFYADKVTFTIFDEHLDKVYLDEDEISVVDGSATITIDADGGKKGCTVSAYDDAGNEYILHVSMMASWMFTNIVPVGSIELESGNAYTFSSGRWKVDSDSTLYYGGNSFYVRKSGRRTVTSVD
;
A
#
# COMPACT_ATOMS: atom_id res chain seq x y z
N MET A 1 -25.82 -29.29 -9.14
CA MET A 1 -25.22 -30.45 -8.42
C MET A 1 -24.45 -29.95 -7.20
N VAL A 2 -24.00 -30.84 -6.30
CA VAL A 2 -22.78 -30.77 -5.44
C VAL A 2 -22.30 -29.35 -5.04
N LYS A 3 -22.51 -28.83 -3.81
CA LYS A 3 -22.02 -29.22 -2.45
C LYS A 3 -20.64 -28.63 -2.04
N LYS A 4 -20.67 -27.77 -1.00
CA LYS A 4 -19.79 -27.71 0.22
C LYS A 4 -18.25 -27.68 0.08
N TYR A 5 -17.58 -26.96 1.01
CA TYR A 5 -16.80 -27.50 2.17
C TYR A 5 -16.39 -26.31 3.09
N TYR A 6 -16.74 -26.28 4.41
CA TYR A 6 -15.86 -26.44 5.62
C TYR A 6 -15.01 -25.16 5.99
N LEU A 7 -14.47 -24.88 7.20
CA LEU A 7 -14.31 -25.54 8.54
C LEU A 7 -14.17 -24.41 9.63
N LYS A 8 -15.08 -24.15 10.60
CA LYS A 8 -15.42 -24.85 11.87
C LYS A 8 -14.45 -24.66 13.07
N ASN A 9 -14.91 -24.00 14.16
CA ASN A 9 -14.57 -24.31 15.58
C ASN A 9 -15.52 -23.57 16.56
N ARG A 10 -15.75 -23.98 17.84
CA ARG A 10 -16.14 -25.31 18.42
C ARG A 10 -16.60 -25.14 19.90
N ILE A 11 -17.17 -26.22 20.50
CA ILE A 11 -17.32 -26.50 21.97
C ILE A 11 -18.44 -25.70 22.67
N ILE A 12 -19.42 -26.23 23.44
CA ILE A 12 -19.84 -27.58 23.97
C ILE A 12 -21.40 -27.51 24.23
N SER A 13 -22.34 -28.49 24.17
CA SER A 13 -22.49 -29.95 24.50
C SER A 13 -23.01 -30.25 25.94
N ILE A 14 -23.76 -31.30 26.33
CA ILE A 14 -24.43 -32.49 25.69
C ILE A 14 -25.41 -33.11 26.75
N VAL A 15 -26.45 -33.96 26.55
CA VAL A 15 -27.51 -34.29 25.54
C VAL A 15 -28.50 -35.29 26.22
N LEU A 16 -29.80 -35.35 25.86
CA LEU A 16 -30.76 -36.42 26.29
C LEU A 16 -31.47 -37.11 25.10
N ALA A 17 -31.92 -38.36 25.26
CA ALA A 17 -32.23 -39.28 24.15
C ALA A 17 -33.47 -40.20 24.36
N PHE A 18 -33.73 -41.13 23.41
CA PHE A 18 -35.06 -41.60 23.00
C PHE A 18 -35.44 -43.06 23.37
N SER A 19 -36.74 -43.27 23.65
CA SER A 19 -37.63 -44.42 23.33
C SER A 19 -37.34 -45.90 23.72
N MET A 20 -38.34 -46.50 24.40
CA MET A 20 -39.05 -47.79 24.16
C MET A 20 -38.34 -49.02 23.52
N LEU A 21 -38.58 -50.23 24.08
CA LEU A 21 -39.58 -51.22 23.56
C LEU A 21 -39.72 -52.52 24.43
N VAL A 22 -40.65 -53.42 24.04
CA VAL A 22 -40.75 -54.90 24.33
C VAL A 22 -41.59 -55.41 25.54
N SER A 23 -42.87 -55.71 25.25
CA SER A 23 -43.62 -56.98 25.51
C SER A 23 -43.99 -57.52 26.91
N TYR A 24 -45.08 -58.32 26.91
CA TYR A 24 -45.85 -58.89 28.04
C TYR A 24 -45.88 -60.44 28.00
N SER A 25 -45.98 -61.15 29.15
CA SER A 25 -46.48 -62.55 29.19
C SER A 25 -46.87 -63.12 30.58
N PHE A 26 -48.18 -63.16 30.87
CA PHE A 26 -48.99 -64.20 31.55
C PHE A 26 -48.52 -65.08 32.76
N PHE A 27 -49.35 -65.07 33.83
CA PHE A 27 -50.22 -66.17 34.37
C PHE A 27 -50.18 -66.52 35.89
N ASP A 28 -51.38 -66.44 36.50
CA ASP A 28 -51.97 -67.21 37.62
C ASP A 28 -51.67 -66.85 39.10
N SER A 29 -52.40 -67.50 40.04
CA SER A 29 -53.04 -66.86 41.21
C SER A 29 -52.84 -67.58 42.56
N LYS A 30 -53.00 -66.85 43.68
CA LYS A 30 -53.99 -67.11 44.77
C LYS A 30 -53.89 -66.19 46.02
N MET A 31 -55.00 -66.14 46.76
CA MET A 31 -55.20 -65.41 48.03
C MET A 31 -54.34 -65.91 49.20
N ASN A 32 -54.12 -65.02 50.19
CA ASN A 32 -54.26 -65.35 51.62
C ASN A 32 -54.43 -64.06 52.46
N THR A 33 -55.33 -64.07 53.44
CA THR A 33 -55.56 -62.95 54.39
C THR A 33 -54.92 -63.25 55.74
N VAL A 34 -54.37 -62.24 56.42
CA VAL A 34 -53.85 -62.36 57.80
C VAL A 34 -54.37 -61.20 58.64
N ILE A 35 -54.75 -61.49 59.88
CA ILE A 35 -55.16 -60.50 60.90
C ILE A 35 -54.18 -60.62 62.08
N ALA A 36 -53.70 -59.49 62.59
CA ALA A 36 -52.88 -59.38 63.80
C ALA A 36 -53.28 -58.11 64.60
N ALA A 37 -52.98 -58.07 65.90
CA ALA A 37 -53.44 -57.02 66.82
C ALA A 37 -52.37 -56.65 67.87
N ASP A 38 -52.56 -55.49 68.51
CA ASP A 38 -51.90 -55.00 69.74
C ASP A 38 -50.36 -55.03 69.80
N SER A 39 -49.71 -54.12 69.07
CA SER A 39 -48.61 -53.26 69.58
C SER A 39 -48.10 -52.36 68.46
N THR A 40 -48.15 -51.03 68.62
CA THR A 40 -48.00 -50.03 67.54
C THR A 40 -46.74 -50.16 66.68
N PRO A 41 -46.90 -50.43 65.37
CA PRO A 41 -45.95 -50.09 64.32
C PRO A 41 -46.57 -49.01 63.41
N ALA A 42 -45.84 -48.55 62.39
CA ALA A 42 -46.50 -47.99 61.21
C ALA A 42 -47.21 -49.12 60.46
N VAL A 43 -48.50 -48.95 60.13
CA VAL A 43 -49.25 -49.93 59.35
C VAL A 43 -49.24 -49.51 57.89
N GLU A 44 -48.42 -50.18 57.08
CA GLU A 44 -48.51 -50.09 55.61
C GLU A 44 -49.81 -50.79 55.18
N ILE A 45 -50.84 -49.99 54.87
CA ILE A 45 -52.15 -50.51 54.43
C ILE A 45 -52.06 -50.82 52.93
N SER A 46 -51.78 -52.07 52.60
CA SER A 46 -51.74 -52.55 51.20
C SER A 46 -53.07 -53.16 50.72
N ASP A 47 -54.15 -53.08 51.52
CA ASP A 47 -55.46 -53.65 51.17
C ASP A 47 -56.62 -52.99 51.95
N THR A 48 -57.84 -53.12 51.43
CA THR A 48 -58.87 -52.05 51.38
C THR A 48 -59.63 -51.59 52.66
N SER A 49 -59.21 -51.90 53.89
CA SER A 49 -59.83 -51.24 55.08
C SER A 49 -59.03 -51.30 56.39
N ALA A 50 -59.20 -50.25 57.22
CA ALA A 50 -58.70 -50.18 58.59
C ALA A 50 -59.78 -49.64 59.55
N ILE A 51 -59.69 -50.05 60.83
CA ILE A 51 -60.56 -49.61 61.93
C ILE A 51 -59.67 -49.12 63.05
N ILE A 52 -59.83 -47.86 63.48
CA ILE A 52 -59.01 -47.24 64.52
C ILE A 52 -59.91 -46.84 65.69
N ASN A 53 -59.56 -47.30 66.89
CA ASN A 53 -60.41 -47.16 68.08
C ASN A 53 -59.73 -46.25 69.13
N SER A 54 -60.04 -44.95 69.07
CA SER A 54 -59.54 -43.87 69.95
C SER A 54 -58.01 -43.73 70.05
N GLY A 55 -57.44 -42.82 69.26
CA GLY A 55 -56.02 -42.43 69.31
C GLY A 55 -55.62 -41.69 68.03
N SER A 56 -54.60 -40.83 68.11
CA SER A 56 -54.09 -40.09 66.94
C SER A 56 -53.54 -41.06 65.89
N ALA A 57 -54.04 -40.99 64.67
CA ALA A 57 -53.57 -41.79 63.54
C ALA A 57 -52.89 -40.91 62.49
N THR A 58 -51.74 -41.36 61.99
CA THR A 58 -51.05 -40.78 60.83
C THR A 58 -51.32 -41.67 59.62
N LEU A 59 -51.92 -41.12 58.56
CA LEU A 59 -52.19 -41.85 57.33
C LEU A 59 -51.10 -41.53 56.29
N THR A 60 -50.18 -42.45 56.05
CA THR A 60 -49.16 -42.32 54.99
C THR A 60 -49.63 -43.11 53.76
N THR A 61 -49.97 -42.41 52.68
CA THR A 61 -50.46 -43.01 51.43
C THR A 61 -49.31 -43.56 50.58
N GLY A 62 -48.87 -44.78 50.90
CA GLY A 62 -48.14 -45.61 49.95
C GLY A 62 -48.97 -45.84 48.66
N THR A 63 -48.30 -46.16 47.55
CA THR A 63 -48.93 -46.27 46.22
C THR A 63 -49.86 -47.49 46.11
N ALA A 64 -51.10 -47.34 46.57
CA ALA A 64 -52.20 -48.30 46.44
C ALA A 64 -53.24 -47.81 45.42
N SER A 65 -53.91 -48.74 44.73
CA SER A 65 -54.79 -48.46 43.58
C SER A 65 -56.28 -48.48 43.89
N ASP A 66 -56.68 -48.75 45.13
CA ASP A 66 -58.02 -49.18 45.51
C ASP A 66 -58.56 -48.33 46.67
N ASN A 67 -59.87 -48.06 46.68
CA ASN A 67 -60.52 -47.18 47.67
C ASN A 67 -60.27 -47.68 49.11
N ALA A 68 -59.89 -46.76 50.00
CA ALA A 68 -59.62 -47.05 51.41
C ALA A 68 -60.69 -46.43 52.31
N THR A 69 -61.48 -47.27 52.99
CA THR A 69 -62.46 -46.80 53.97
C THR A 69 -61.86 -46.75 55.37
N LEU A 70 -61.69 -45.54 55.90
CA LEU A 70 -61.28 -45.30 57.29
C LEU A 70 -62.52 -45.30 58.19
N ASN A 71 -62.56 -46.21 59.17
CA ASN A 71 -63.68 -46.31 60.10
C ASN A 71 -63.27 -45.82 61.50
N TYR A 72 -64.05 -44.89 62.04
CA TYR A 72 -63.86 -44.29 63.37
C TYR A 72 -65.17 -44.29 64.17
N TYR A 73 -65.09 -44.08 65.48
CA TYR A 73 -66.26 -43.98 66.34
C TYR A 73 -66.49 -42.54 66.77
N GLU A 74 -67.69 -42.01 66.50
CA GLU A 74 -68.13 -40.70 66.94
C GLU A 74 -69.36 -40.88 67.85
N ASN A 75 -69.30 -40.37 69.08
CA ASN A 75 -70.37 -40.51 70.09
C ASN A 75 -70.85 -41.96 70.36
N GLY A 76 -70.08 -42.97 69.94
CA GLY A 76 -70.40 -44.39 70.05
C GLY A 76 -71.04 -45.01 68.79
N GLU A 77 -71.35 -44.22 67.76
CA GLU A 77 -71.75 -44.73 66.45
C GLU A 77 -70.52 -44.88 65.53
N LEU A 78 -70.56 -45.88 64.64
CA LEU A 78 -69.50 -46.12 63.67
C LEU A 78 -69.68 -45.18 62.47
N LYS A 79 -68.73 -44.27 62.26
CA LYS A 79 -68.64 -43.41 61.08
C LYS A 79 -67.56 -43.94 60.13
N SER A 80 -67.75 -43.71 58.84
CA SER A 80 -66.85 -44.16 57.77
C SER A 80 -66.51 -42.98 56.86
N VAL A 81 -65.22 -42.72 56.65
CA VAL A 81 -64.73 -41.83 55.60
C VAL A 81 -64.23 -42.70 54.45
N ILE A 82 -64.65 -42.40 53.22
CA ILE A 82 -64.21 -43.11 52.02
C ILE A 82 -63.14 -42.26 51.33
N VAL A 83 -61.93 -42.80 51.22
CA VAL A 83 -60.88 -42.22 50.36
C VAL A 83 -60.94 -42.92 49.01
N GLU A 84 -61.29 -42.19 47.95
CA GLU A 84 -61.39 -42.77 46.61
C GLU A 84 -60.06 -42.68 45.85
N ALA A 85 -59.58 -43.84 45.38
CA ALA A 85 -58.29 -44.00 44.70
C ALA A 85 -58.51 -44.13 43.18
N VAL A 86 -58.52 -43.01 42.46
CA VAL A 86 -58.98 -42.96 41.06
C VAL A 86 -57.83 -43.13 40.05
N SER A 87 -57.16 -44.30 40.13
CA SER A 87 -56.13 -44.78 39.18
C SER A 87 -54.82 -44.00 39.09
N VAL A 88 -53.78 -44.63 38.52
CA VAL A 88 -52.36 -44.19 38.54
C VAL A 88 -52.04 -42.94 37.69
N TYR A 89 -53.04 -42.14 37.33
CA TYR A 89 -52.89 -40.88 36.59
C TYR A 89 -53.74 -39.71 37.12
N GLN A 90 -54.48 -39.90 38.23
CA GLN A 90 -55.16 -38.82 38.95
C GLN A 90 -54.95 -38.97 40.47
N PRO A 91 -55.02 -37.86 41.22
CA PRO A 91 -54.86 -37.87 42.68
C PRO A 91 -55.93 -38.68 43.42
N ALA A 92 -55.64 -39.03 44.67
CA ALA A 92 -56.62 -39.58 45.59
C ALA A 92 -57.52 -38.46 46.14
N THR A 93 -58.84 -38.63 46.04
CA THR A 93 -59.80 -37.61 46.45
C THR A 93 -60.25 -37.88 47.89
N LEU A 94 -59.85 -37.01 48.82
CA LEU A 94 -60.25 -37.06 50.23
C LEU A 94 -61.50 -36.21 50.48
N THR A 95 -62.67 -36.73 50.14
CA THR A 95 -63.95 -36.07 50.46
C THR A 95 -64.28 -36.21 51.93
N ILE A 96 -64.29 -35.09 52.66
CA ILE A 96 -64.78 -35.00 54.04
C ILE A 96 -66.22 -34.50 54.01
N GLU A 97 -67.18 -35.33 54.45
CA GLU A 97 -68.59 -34.95 54.60
C GLU A 97 -68.83 -34.10 55.86
N GLU A 98 -69.95 -33.37 55.90
CA GLU A 98 -70.21 -32.33 56.91
C GLU A 98 -70.13 -32.81 58.37
N ASN A 99 -69.53 -31.97 59.23
CA ASN A 99 -69.50 -32.07 60.71
C ASN A 99 -68.50 -33.07 61.33
N ALA A 100 -67.45 -33.50 60.64
CA ALA A 100 -66.40 -34.35 61.22
C ALA A 100 -65.45 -33.57 62.17
N SER A 101 -65.88 -33.27 63.40
CA SER A 101 -65.10 -32.48 64.39
C SER A 101 -64.24 -33.33 65.33
N THR A 102 -63.14 -33.88 64.80
CA THR A 102 -62.08 -34.50 65.62
C THR A 102 -60.70 -34.21 65.05
N GLY A 103 -59.73 -33.88 65.92
CA GLY A 103 -58.37 -33.49 65.52
C GLY A 103 -57.55 -34.59 64.84
N VAL A 104 -57.78 -34.80 63.55
CA VAL A 104 -56.94 -35.61 62.66
C VAL A 104 -55.70 -34.79 62.27
N SER A 105 -54.56 -35.48 62.11
CA SER A 105 -53.36 -34.90 61.49
C SER A 105 -53.24 -35.46 60.08
N LEU A 106 -53.35 -34.59 59.07
CA LEU A 106 -53.33 -34.98 57.66
C LEU A 106 -52.00 -34.53 57.02
N ASP A 107 -51.17 -35.48 56.62
CA ASP A 107 -49.95 -35.22 55.84
C ASP A 107 -50.23 -35.50 54.36
N VAL A 108 -50.20 -34.46 53.53
CA VAL A 108 -50.64 -34.51 52.13
C VAL A 108 -49.44 -34.42 51.20
N THR A 109 -49.02 -35.54 50.59
CA THR A 109 -47.88 -35.61 49.65
C THR A 109 -48.31 -35.76 48.18
N GLY A 110 -49.53 -35.36 47.84
CA GLY A 110 -50.15 -35.46 46.52
C GLY A 110 -51.23 -34.39 46.36
N LEU A 111 -52.12 -34.49 45.37
CA LEU A 111 -53.27 -33.57 45.33
C LEU A 111 -54.42 -34.07 46.22
N CYS A 112 -55.18 -33.15 46.81
CA CYS A 112 -56.27 -33.40 47.76
C CYS A 112 -57.43 -32.40 47.50
N TYR A 113 -58.66 -32.74 47.93
CA TYR A 113 -59.88 -31.98 47.60
C TYR A 113 -60.84 -31.84 48.79
N ILE A 114 -60.90 -30.67 49.42
CA ILE A 114 -61.77 -30.40 50.57
C ILE A 114 -63.10 -29.78 50.09
N TYR A 115 -64.18 -30.55 50.11
CA TYR A 115 -65.52 -30.13 49.66
C TYR A 115 -66.51 -29.75 50.78
N GLY A 116 -66.23 -30.10 52.04
CA GLY A 116 -67.09 -29.83 53.21
C GLY A 116 -66.41 -28.95 54.26
N THR A 117 -66.96 -28.92 55.48
CA THR A 117 -66.31 -28.27 56.63
C THR A 117 -65.27 -29.20 57.27
N CYS A 118 -64.02 -28.76 57.39
CA CYS A 118 -62.91 -29.54 57.94
C CYS A 118 -62.19 -28.79 59.07
N ASP A 119 -62.21 -29.37 60.28
CA ASP A 119 -61.48 -28.93 61.47
C ASP A 119 -60.46 -30.03 61.85
N SER A 120 -59.20 -29.80 61.52
CA SER A 120 -58.09 -30.75 61.63
C SER A 120 -56.74 -30.06 61.44
N TRP A 121 -55.64 -30.68 61.89
CA TRP A 121 -54.29 -30.19 61.57
C TRP A 121 -53.87 -30.74 60.20
N ILE A 122 -53.62 -29.85 59.24
CA ILE A 122 -53.08 -30.21 57.92
C ILE A 122 -51.61 -29.82 57.87
N VAL A 123 -50.77 -30.75 57.41
CA VAL A 123 -49.42 -30.52 56.92
C VAL A 123 -49.45 -30.82 55.42
N ASN A 124 -49.29 -29.80 54.57
CA ASN A 124 -49.34 -29.99 53.12
C ASN A 124 -47.94 -29.98 52.51
N ASN A 125 -47.58 -31.09 51.88
CA ASN A 125 -46.39 -31.32 51.07
C ASN A 125 -46.76 -31.56 49.58
N GLY A 126 -47.99 -31.20 49.18
CA GLY A 126 -48.61 -31.51 47.88
C GLY A 126 -49.52 -30.37 47.38
N THR A 127 -50.70 -30.66 46.85
CA THR A 127 -51.62 -29.64 46.29
C THR A 127 -53.04 -29.77 46.83
N ILE A 128 -53.51 -28.86 47.68
CA ILE A 128 -54.86 -28.91 48.24
C ILE A 128 -55.81 -27.98 47.47
N TYR A 129 -56.82 -28.56 46.82
CA TYR A 129 -57.97 -27.80 46.36
C TYR A 129 -58.98 -27.64 47.49
N ILE A 130 -59.47 -26.41 47.72
CA ILE A 130 -60.53 -26.13 48.70
C ILE A 130 -61.74 -25.58 47.98
N TYR A 131 -62.85 -26.31 48.09
CA TYR A 131 -64.18 -25.97 47.57
C TYR A 131 -65.24 -25.89 48.67
N GLY A 132 -64.92 -26.32 49.90
CA GLY A 132 -65.74 -26.17 51.11
C GLY A 132 -65.13 -25.16 52.10
N THR A 133 -65.28 -25.43 53.39
CA THR A 133 -64.77 -24.56 54.48
C THR A 133 -63.65 -25.27 55.23
N TYR A 134 -62.47 -24.67 55.37
CA TYR A 134 -61.42 -25.20 56.24
C TYR A 134 -61.17 -24.30 57.45
N SER A 135 -61.19 -24.90 58.64
CA SER A 135 -61.16 -24.24 59.94
C SER A 135 -60.26 -24.99 60.93
N GLY A 136 -58.94 -24.94 60.73
CA GLY A 136 -57.96 -25.63 61.59
C GLY A 136 -56.54 -25.08 61.49
N ARG A 137 -55.56 -25.82 62.02
CA ARG A 137 -54.12 -25.50 61.90
C ARG A 137 -53.55 -26.01 60.58
N LEU A 138 -52.97 -25.12 59.78
CA LEU A 138 -52.43 -25.45 58.46
C LEU A 138 -50.95 -25.06 58.36
N ASP A 139 -50.07 -26.04 58.21
CA ASP A 139 -48.66 -25.82 57.84
C ASP A 139 -48.47 -26.27 56.39
N ASN A 140 -48.28 -25.33 55.46
CA ASN A 140 -48.33 -25.55 54.02
C ASN A 140 -46.97 -25.32 53.35
N ASP A 141 -46.23 -26.38 53.05
CA ASP A 141 -45.00 -26.34 52.24
C ASP A 141 -45.26 -26.65 50.75
N GLY A 142 -46.51 -26.96 50.38
CA GLY A 142 -46.98 -27.20 49.01
C GLY A 142 -47.93 -26.12 48.47
N ASP A 143 -48.68 -26.45 47.42
CA ASP A 143 -49.65 -25.53 46.80
C ASP A 143 -51.07 -25.70 47.40
N ILE A 144 -51.84 -24.62 47.42
CA ILE A 144 -53.26 -24.61 47.79
C ILE A 144 -54.02 -23.78 46.74
N ILE A 145 -55.14 -24.31 46.26
CA ILE A 145 -55.98 -23.67 45.24
C ILE A 145 -57.41 -23.59 45.78
N VAL A 146 -57.84 -22.39 46.18
CA VAL A 146 -59.17 -22.13 46.71
C VAL A 146 -60.09 -21.69 45.56
N GLY A 147 -61.14 -22.47 45.31
CA GLY A 147 -62.15 -22.16 44.29
C GLY A 147 -63.10 -21.05 44.71
N SER A 148 -63.95 -20.59 43.78
CA SER A 148 -64.89 -19.46 43.99
C SER A 148 -65.85 -19.62 45.17
N ASP A 149 -66.14 -20.86 45.52
CA ASP A 149 -67.14 -21.24 46.52
C ASP A 149 -66.45 -21.71 47.83
N GLY A 150 -65.13 -21.94 47.78
CA GLY A 150 -64.33 -22.39 48.90
C GLY A 150 -63.89 -21.22 49.79
N ASN A 151 -63.89 -21.43 51.10
CA ASN A 151 -63.47 -20.43 52.07
C ASN A 151 -62.46 -21.03 53.05
N LEU A 152 -61.33 -20.35 53.22
CA LEU A 152 -60.44 -20.58 54.36
C LEU A 152 -61.03 -19.77 55.53
N VAL A 153 -61.65 -20.42 56.51
CA VAL A 153 -62.33 -19.74 57.64
C VAL A 153 -61.75 -20.26 58.94
N TYR A 154 -60.69 -19.61 59.39
CA TYR A 154 -60.10 -19.97 60.68
C TYR A 154 -61.09 -19.69 61.82
N TYR A 155 -61.32 -20.70 62.65
CA TYR A 155 -61.98 -20.61 63.96
C TYR A 155 -60.97 -21.08 65.01
N GLY A 156 -60.49 -20.16 65.84
CA GLY A 156 -59.76 -20.50 67.06
C GLY A 156 -60.71 -20.64 68.24
N ASP A 157 -60.59 -21.73 68.99
CA ASP A 157 -61.09 -21.79 70.38
C ASP A 157 -60.00 -21.27 71.32
N ASP A 158 -60.37 -20.62 72.43
CA ASP A 158 -59.50 -19.76 73.26
C ASP A 158 -58.27 -20.51 73.86
N GLU A 159 -58.29 -21.84 73.88
CA GLU A 159 -57.20 -22.68 74.40
C GLU A 159 -56.21 -23.19 73.32
N ASN A 160 -56.46 -22.97 72.02
CA ASN A 160 -55.66 -23.55 70.93
C ASN A 160 -55.03 -22.49 69.99
N TYR A 161 -53.70 -22.34 70.11
CA TYR A 161 -52.83 -21.49 69.27
C TYR A 161 -52.85 -21.90 67.79
N GLY A 162 -53.85 -21.45 67.04
CA GLY A 162 -53.91 -21.66 65.59
C GLY A 162 -52.91 -20.78 64.85
N LYS A 163 -52.01 -21.44 64.14
CA LYS A 163 -51.06 -20.84 63.22
C LYS A 163 -51.36 -21.35 61.81
N ILE A 164 -51.39 -20.45 60.83
CA ILE A 164 -51.28 -20.81 59.42
C ILE A 164 -49.86 -20.48 58.98
N THR A 165 -49.16 -21.45 58.39
CA THR A 165 -47.82 -21.28 57.81
C THR A 165 -47.90 -21.53 56.30
N ASN A 166 -47.35 -20.64 55.46
CA ASN A 166 -47.32 -20.83 54.01
C ASN A 166 -45.90 -20.74 53.42
N GLY A 167 -45.26 -21.88 53.16
CA GLY A 167 -44.03 -22.03 52.37
C GLY A 167 -44.22 -22.16 50.85
N GLY A 168 -45.39 -22.59 50.37
CA GLY A 168 -45.67 -22.76 48.94
C GLY A 168 -46.64 -21.72 48.34
N THR A 169 -47.44 -22.10 47.34
CA THR A 169 -48.33 -21.18 46.60
C THR A 169 -49.78 -21.29 47.05
N VAL A 170 -50.38 -20.23 47.59
CA VAL A 170 -51.84 -20.17 47.87
C VAL A 170 -52.53 -19.32 46.82
N SER A 171 -53.28 -19.95 45.92
CA SER A 171 -54.03 -19.31 44.84
C SER A 171 -55.53 -19.27 45.12
N TYR A 172 -56.15 -18.08 45.06
CA TYR A 172 -57.60 -17.90 45.12
C TYR A 172 -58.13 -17.45 43.76
N SER A 173 -59.26 -18.00 43.33
CA SER A 173 -59.98 -17.50 42.13
C SER A 173 -60.90 -16.29 42.42
N GLY A 174 -60.84 -15.73 43.62
CA GLY A 174 -61.64 -14.59 44.10
C GLY A 174 -60.91 -13.83 45.20
N SER A 175 -61.59 -12.91 45.90
CA SER A 175 -60.96 -12.11 46.95
C SER A 175 -60.57 -12.95 48.17
N LEU A 176 -59.30 -12.84 48.60
CA LEU A 176 -58.84 -13.28 49.91
C LEU A 176 -59.07 -12.15 50.91
N ASP A 177 -60.19 -12.18 51.63
CA ASP A 177 -60.47 -11.23 52.71
C ASP A 177 -60.17 -11.87 54.08
N MET A 178 -59.04 -11.49 54.69
CA MET A 178 -58.64 -12.03 56.00
C MET A 178 -59.40 -11.41 57.19
N SER A 179 -60.26 -10.41 56.96
CA SER A 179 -61.18 -9.89 57.99
C SER A 179 -62.37 -10.81 58.28
N LEU A 180 -62.63 -11.79 57.41
CA LEU A 180 -63.68 -12.80 57.58
C LEU A 180 -63.27 -13.99 58.46
N PHE A 181 -62.01 -14.01 58.93
CA PHE A 181 -61.44 -15.06 59.77
C PHE A 181 -61.61 -14.69 61.25
N HIS A 182 -61.95 -15.65 62.11
CA HIS A 182 -62.12 -15.42 63.55
C HIS A 182 -60.81 -15.62 64.31
N TRP A 183 -60.03 -14.54 64.41
CA TRP A 183 -58.76 -14.49 65.13
C TRP A 183 -58.96 -14.42 66.66
N SER A 184 -58.15 -15.17 67.40
CA SER A 184 -57.91 -14.92 68.83
C SER A 184 -56.70 -14.00 69.01
N ASP A 185 -56.52 -13.42 70.21
CA ASP A 185 -55.33 -12.67 70.64
C ASP A 185 -53.99 -13.42 70.44
N SER A 186 -54.02 -14.72 70.10
CA SER A 186 -52.86 -15.60 69.95
C SER A 186 -52.70 -16.22 68.55
N SER A 187 -53.63 -15.95 67.63
CA SER A 187 -53.68 -16.56 66.30
C SER A 187 -52.79 -15.80 65.30
N SER A 188 -52.15 -16.52 64.37
CA SER A 188 -51.18 -15.91 63.43
C SER A 188 -51.19 -16.53 62.03
N PHE A 189 -50.87 -15.71 61.03
CA PHE A 189 -50.57 -16.14 59.66
C PHE A 189 -49.12 -15.82 59.37
N VAL A 190 -48.35 -16.80 58.91
CA VAL A 190 -46.92 -16.66 58.63
C VAL A 190 -46.64 -17.08 57.20
N ASN A 191 -46.42 -16.09 56.35
CA ASN A 191 -46.08 -16.30 54.95
C ASN A 191 -44.55 -16.45 54.76
N TYR A 192 -44.18 -17.24 53.77
CA TYR A 192 -42.81 -17.56 53.35
C TYR A 192 -42.74 -17.79 51.83
N GLY A 193 -43.80 -18.33 51.24
CA GLY A 193 -43.97 -18.60 49.81
C GLY A 193 -44.72 -17.49 49.06
N THR A 194 -45.73 -17.86 48.26
CA THR A 194 -46.51 -16.94 47.44
C THR A 194 -48.01 -17.03 47.74
N ILE A 195 -48.68 -15.89 47.87
CA ILE A 195 -50.13 -15.75 47.81
C ILE A 195 -50.48 -15.18 46.43
N SER A 196 -51.58 -15.61 45.82
CA SER A 196 -52.06 -15.12 44.52
C SER A 196 -53.58 -15.02 44.50
N ALA A 197 -54.14 -13.82 44.37
CA ALA A 197 -55.59 -13.60 44.36
C ALA A 197 -55.92 -12.29 43.63
N PRO A 198 -57.07 -12.15 42.93
CA PRO A 198 -57.47 -10.88 42.35
C PRO A 198 -57.46 -9.73 43.36
N SER A 199 -58.05 -9.97 44.54
CA SER A 199 -58.04 -9.04 45.68
C SER A 199 -57.50 -9.71 46.94
N VAL A 200 -56.77 -8.96 47.77
CA VAL A 200 -56.30 -9.39 49.10
C VAL A 200 -56.60 -8.29 50.13
N VAL A 201 -57.13 -8.64 51.30
CA VAL A 201 -57.37 -7.73 52.43
C VAL A 201 -56.71 -8.29 53.70
N LEU A 202 -55.79 -7.50 54.30
CA LEU A 202 -55.03 -7.81 55.51
C LEU A 202 -55.36 -6.78 56.62
N PRO A 203 -56.40 -6.96 57.45
CA PRO A 203 -56.80 -5.97 58.47
C PRO A 203 -55.84 -5.86 59.66
N ASP A 204 -56.00 -4.79 60.44
CA ASP A 204 -55.13 -4.41 61.58
C ASP A 204 -54.97 -5.49 62.67
N ASP A 205 -56.03 -6.24 62.99
CA ASP A 205 -56.10 -7.08 64.20
C ASP A 205 -55.47 -8.48 64.05
N ILE A 206 -54.72 -8.74 62.97
CA ILE A 206 -54.13 -10.06 62.68
C ILE A 206 -52.66 -10.11 63.07
N GLY A 207 -52.24 -11.21 63.70
CA GLY A 207 -50.83 -11.63 63.76
C GLY A 207 -50.27 -12.07 62.41
N PHE A 208 -50.38 -11.24 61.37
CA PHE A 208 -49.77 -11.48 60.06
C PHE A 208 -48.27 -11.19 60.17
N SER A 209 -47.46 -12.11 59.65
CA SER A 209 -46.02 -11.96 59.60
C SER A 209 -45.46 -12.63 58.36
N ASP A 210 -44.31 -12.16 57.92
CA ASP A 210 -43.75 -12.55 56.63
C ASP A 210 -42.22 -12.51 56.63
N THR A 211 -41.62 -13.10 55.61
CA THR A 211 -40.20 -12.94 55.28
C THR A 211 -40.04 -12.06 54.05
N GLY A 212 -38.94 -11.30 53.99
CA GLY A 212 -38.59 -10.43 52.85
C GLY A 212 -38.21 -11.17 51.56
N SER A 213 -38.69 -12.40 51.37
CA SER A 213 -38.51 -13.25 50.19
C SER A 213 -39.83 -13.79 49.63
N SER A 214 -40.94 -13.57 50.33
CA SER A 214 -42.27 -14.02 49.91
C SER A 214 -42.90 -13.07 48.89
N LYS A 215 -44.04 -13.51 48.31
CA LYS A 215 -44.83 -12.69 47.38
C LYS A 215 -46.32 -12.70 47.67
N ILE A 216 -46.99 -11.60 47.36
CA ILE A 216 -48.46 -11.47 47.31
C ILE A 216 -48.83 -10.92 45.93
N VAL A 217 -49.28 -11.78 45.03
CA VAL A 217 -49.64 -11.43 43.64
C VAL A 217 -51.10 -11.01 43.58
N VAL A 218 -51.36 -9.82 43.02
CA VAL A 218 -52.69 -9.19 42.94
C VAL A 218 -52.95 -8.57 41.58
N THR A 219 -54.22 -8.48 41.19
CA THR A 219 -54.64 -7.87 39.91
C THR A 219 -55.63 -6.71 40.11
N ASP A 220 -56.54 -6.82 41.07
CA ASP A 220 -57.68 -5.94 41.25
C ASP A 220 -57.48 -5.03 42.48
N SER A 221 -57.14 -5.58 43.65
CA SER A 221 -56.80 -4.76 44.83
C SER A 221 -55.88 -5.43 45.87
N PHE A 222 -55.20 -4.61 46.66
CA PHE A 222 -54.49 -4.99 47.89
C PHE A 222 -54.81 -3.97 48.99
N GLU A 223 -55.49 -4.42 50.05
CA GLU A 223 -55.84 -3.60 51.20
C GLU A 223 -55.13 -4.09 52.47
N MET A 224 -54.60 -3.17 53.27
CA MET A 224 -53.75 -3.49 54.42
C MET A 224 -54.00 -2.58 55.62
N GLY A 225 -53.94 -3.14 56.83
CA GLY A 225 -53.89 -2.39 58.06
C GLY A 225 -52.52 -1.74 58.32
N SER A 226 -52.29 -1.46 59.60
CA SER A 226 -51.06 -0.90 60.16
C SER A 226 -50.02 -1.96 60.53
N LEU A 227 -50.42 -3.24 60.53
CA LEU A 227 -49.56 -4.42 60.49
C LEU A 227 -49.58 -4.98 59.05
N GLY A 228 -48.42 -5.31 58.50
CA GLY A 228 -48.27 -5.64 57.08
C GLY A 228 -47.20 -6.70 56.78
N PRO A 229 -47.11 -7.17 55.53
CA PRO A 229 -46.08 -8.09 55.09
C PRO A 229 -44.74 -7.36 54.97
N TYR A 230 -43.65 -8.05 55.32
CA TYR A 230 -42.29 -7.61 54.99
C TYR A 230 -41.82 -8.08 53.60
N GLY A 231 -42.67 -8.81 52.86
CA GLY A 231 -42.40 -9.33 51.52
C GLY A 231 -42.83 -8.40 50.38
N THR A 232 -42.91 -8.95 49.17
CA THR A 232 -43.20 -8.20 47.94
C THR A 232 -44.64 -8.41 47.45
N VAL A 233 -45.45 -7.34 47.45
CA VAL A 233 -46.72 -7.27 46.74
C VAL A 233 -46.43 -7.09 45.25
N VAL A 234 -46.80 -8.05 44.40
CA VAL A 234 -46.64 -7.96 42.94
C VAL A 234 -47.99 -7.61 42.33
N ALA A 235 -48.08 -6.47 41.66
CA ALA A 235 -49.35 -5.89 41.20
C ALA A 235 -49.37 -5.62 39.70
N GLN A 236 -50.57 -5.40 39.16
CA GLN A 236 -50.77 -4.85 37.81
C GLN A 236 -50.94 -3.33 37.89
N PRO A 237 -50.71 -2.57 36.79
CA PRO A 237 -50.80 -1.11 36.80
C PRO A 237 -52.09 -0.52 37.41
N GLY A 238 -53.25 -1.13 37.16
CA GLY A 238 -54.56 -0.71 37.66
C GLY A 238 -55.02 -1.36 38.97
N THR A 239 -54.16 -2.15 39.64
CA THR A 239 -54.49 -2.76 40.94
C THR A 239 -54.63 -1.66 42.00
N LYS A 240 -55.73 -1.66 42.77
CA LYS A 240 -55.98 -0.65 43.80
C LYS A 240 -55.25 -0.97 45.10
N ILE A 241 -54.33 -0.10 45.50
CA ILE A 241 -53.58 -0.20 46.75
C ILE A 241 -54.24 0.67 47.82
N THR A 242 -54.49 0.08 48.98
CA THR A 242 -54.97 0.75 50.19
C THR A 242 -54.14 0.28 51.39
N THR A 243 -53.64 1.22 52.20
CA THR A 243 -53.07 0.90 53.53
C THR A 243 -53.35 2.01 54.53
N SER A 244 -53.65 1.65 55.79
CA SER A 244 -53.72 2.62 56.90
C SER A 244 -52.33 3.14 57.35
N GLY A 245 -51.25 2.50 56.89
CA GLY A 245 -49.86 2.88 57.15
C GLY A 245 -49.33 2.38 58.50
N GLY A 246 -48.05 2.02 58.55
CA GLY A 246 -47.39 1.57 59.79
C GLY A 246 -46.23 0.60 59.57
N VAL A 247 -46.31 -0.23 58.52
CA VAL A 247 -45.26 -1.18 58.09
C VAL A 247 -44.84 -0.87 56.65
N LEU A 248 -43.54 -1.04 56.39
CA LEU A 248 -42.95 -0.96 55.04
C LEU A 248 -43.17 -2.30 54.33
N PHE A 249 -43.80 -2.26 53.16
CA PHE A 249 -43.83 -3.38 52.22
C PHE A 249 -43.25 -2.98 50.85
N HIS A 250 -42.78 -3.97 50.10
CA HIS A 250 -42.25 -3.76 48.75
C HIS A 250 -43.38 -3.97 47.72
N LEU A 251 -43.55 -3.04 46.79
CA LEU A 251 -44.52 -3.11 45.69
C LEU A 251 -43.77 -3.26 44.38
N GLN A 252 -44.09 -4.31 43.61
CA GLN A 252 -43.44 -4.65 42.34
C GLN A 252 -44.44 -4.58 41.17
N LEU A 253 -44.07 -3.86 40.11
CA LEU A 253 -44.77 -3.74 38.82
C LEU A 253 -43.82 -4.15 37.70
N GLY A 254 -43.87 -5.42 37.28
CA GLY A 254 -42.88 -5.96 36.34
C GLY A 254 -41.47 -5.92 36.97
N ASP A 255 -40.55 -5.20 36.32
CA ASP A 255 -39.18 -5.00 36.81
C ASP A 255 -39.00 -3.72 37.67
N ALA A 256 -40.06 -2.92 37.84
CA ALA A 256 -40.07 -1.81 38.79
C ALA A 256 -40.41 -2.29 40.21
N GLU A 257 -39.75 -1.74 41.21
CA GLU A 257 -39.96 -2.01 42.64
C GLU A 257 -39.83 -0.73 43.48
N THR A 258 -40.80 -0.48 44.37
CA THR A 258 -40.84 0.68 45.28
C THR A 258 -41.25 0.25 46.70
N SER A 259 -40.93 1.04 47.73
CA SER A 259 -41.27 0.75 49.13
C SER A 259 -42.39 1.64 49.64
N VAL A 260 -43.58 1.08 49.85
CA VAL A 260 -44.75 1.79 50.39
C VAL A 260 -44.60 1.87 51.92
N THR A 261 -44.57 3.10 52.46
CA THR A 261 -44.25 3.38 53.88
C THR A 261 -45.27 4.25 54.61
N GLY A 262 -46.18 4.90 53.88
CA GLY A 262 -47.24 5.76 54.41
C GLY A 262 -48.64 5.24 54.07
N PRO A 263 -49.70 5.87 54.61
CA PRO A 263 -51.07 5.52 54.26
C PRO A 263 -51.37 5.80 52.78
N VAL A 264 -52.06 4.87 52.13
CA VAL A 264 -52.52 4.93 50.73
C VAL A 264 -54.02 4.59 50.73
N ASN A 265 -54.82 5.16 49.85
CA ASN A 265 -56.27 4.89 49.84
C ASN A 265 -56.79 4.81 48.40
N ASN A 266 -57.06 3.58 47.92
CA ASN A 266 -57.63 3.30 46.60
C ASN A 266 -56.85 3.95 45.44
N VAL A 267 -55.51 3.93 45.53
CA VAL A 267 -54.60 4.47 44.51
C VAL A 267 -54.19 3.35 43.56
N ASP A 268 -54.16 3.61 42.25
CA ASP A 268 -53.63 2.64 41.27
C ASP A 268 -52.15 2.36 41.55
N ALA A 269 -51.75 1.09 41.52
CA ALA A 269 -50.40 0.68 41.88
C ALA A 269 -49.31 1.43 41.07
N ILE A 270 -49.56 1.72 39.78
CA ILE A 270 -48.64 2.51 38.94
C ILE A 270 -48.46 3.97 39.42
N SER A 271 -49.44 4.54 40.12
CA SER A 271 -49.36 5.89 40.69
C SER A 271 -48.60 5.97 42.02
N LEU A 272 -48.01 4.86 42.47
CA LEU A 272 -47.06 4.80 43.59
C LEU A 272 -45.58 4.70 43.11
N PHE A 273 -45.37 4.72 41.80
CA PHE A 273 -44.06 4.77 41.16
C PHE A 273 -43.78 6.17 40.63
N ASP A 274 -42.53 6.58 40.73
CA ASP A 274 -42.02 7.85 40.24
C ASP A 274 -42.18 7.95 38.71
N ASP A 275 -42.33 9.18 38.23
CA ASP A 275 -42.32 9.51 36.82
C ASP A 275 -40.87 9.48 36.30
N PRO A 276 -40.53 8.76 35.21
CA PRO A 276 -39.20 8.86 34.61
C PRO A 276 -38.97 10.24 33.94
N GLU A 277 -39.97 11.13 33.91
CA GLU A 277 -39.92 12.49 33.34
C GLU A 277 -39.24 12.51 31.97
N ILE A 278 -39.59 11.54 31.12
CA ILE A 278 -38.89 11.34 29.85
C ILE A 278 -39.34 12.36 28.80
N GLU A 279 -38.42 13.25 28.46
CA GLU A 279 -38.60 14.21 27.37
C GLU A 279 -37.68 13.85 26.19
N LEU A 280 -38.08 14.32 25.01
CA LEU A 280 -37.30 14.28 23.78
C LEU A 280 -37.22 15.71 23.28
N GLU A 281 -36.02 16.30 23.26
CA GLU A 281 -35.81 17.68 22.79
C GLU A 281 -36.19 17.82 21.30
N GLU A 282 -36.69 18.99 20.88
CA GLU A 282 -36.91 19.29 19.46
C GLU A 282 -35.57 19.35 18.69
N PHE A 283 -35.57 18.90 17.42
CA PHE A 283 -34.40 18.94 16.54
C PHE A 283 -34.77 19.33 15.10
N ASP A 284 -34.23 20.46 14.63
CA ASP A 284 -34.32 20.94 13.23
C ASP A 284 -33.20 20.33 12.35
N GLU A 285 -32.93 19.03 12.49
CA GLU A 285 -31.81 18.35 11.83
C GLU A 285 -32.27 17.59 10.57
N GLU A 286 -31.95 18.12 9.38
CA GLU A 286 -32.17 17.41 8.10
C GLU A 286 -31.37 16.10 8.06
N VAL A 287 -32.06 14.96 7.99
CA VAL A 287 -31.42 13.65 7.81
C VAL A 287 -31.30 13.36 6.31
N TYR A 288 -30.08 13.11 5.86
CA TYR A 288 -29.85 12.72 4.46
C TYR A 288 -29.86 11.20 4.28
N TYR A 289 -30.41 10.73 3.16
CA TYR A 289 -30.39 9.33 2.78
C TYR A 289 -28.95 8.80 2.71
N GLY A 290 -28.74 7.59 3.26
CA GLY A 290 -27.42 6.97 3.37
C GLY A 290 -26.55 7.51 4.51
N ALA A 291 -26.96 8.58 5.21
CA ALA A 291 -26.21 9.17 6.31
C ALA A 291 -26.51 8.52 7.68
N GLU A 292 -25.51 8.55 8.57
CA GLU A 292 -25.70 8.17 9.97
C GLU A 292 -26.28 9.33 10.78
N TYR A 293 -27.28 9.04 11.60
CA TYR A 293 -27.95 9.99 12.50
C TYR A 293 -28.29 9.32 13.83
N ASP A 294 -28.30 10.07 14.93
CA ASP A 294 -28.66 9.58 16.25
C ASP A 294 -29.29 10.65 17.13
N PHE A 295 -30.54 10.46 17.53
CA PHE A 295 -31.27 11.36 18.43
C PHE A 295 -31.19 10.89 19.90
N SER A 296 -30.39 9.86 20.21
CA SER A 296 -30.29 9.31 21.57
C SER A 296 -29.71 10.31 22.58
N ASN A 297 -29.01 11.33 22.10
CA ASN A 297 -28.50 12.48 22.87
C ASN A 297 -29.57 13.56 23.16
N LYS A 298 -30.76 13.48 22.54
CA LYS A 298 -31.91 14.38 22.75
C LYS A 298 -32.85 13.88 23.85
N ILE A 299 -32.59 12.69 24.42
CA ILE A 299 -33.43 12.10 25.46
C ILE A 299 -32.98 12.61 26.83
N SER A 300 -33.91 13.14 27.61
CA SER A 300 -33.72 13.45 29.04
C SER A 300 -34.62 12.56 29.91
N THR A 301 -34.27 12.40 31.20
CA THR A 301 -35.06 11.66 32.20
C THR A 301 -34.85 12.24 33.60
N ALA A 302 -35.76 11.93 34.52
CA ALA A 302 -35.74 12.35 35.92
C ALA A 302 -34.42 12.03 36.62
N SER A 303 -33.97 12.97 37.48
CA SER A 303 -32.75 12.82 38.28
C SER A 303 -32.88 11.71 39.33
N GLY A 304 -32.52 10.49 38.93
CA GLY A 304 -32.61 9.27 39.75
C GLY A 304 -33.05 8.05 38.94
N TYR A 305 -33.58 8.25 37.73
CA TYR A 305 -33.84 7.17 36.80
C TYR A 305 -32.53 6.44 36.43
N HIS A 306 -32.60 5.11 36.37
CA HIS A 306 -31.43 4.23 36.16
C HIS A 306 -31.65 3.19 35.04
N GLY A 307 -32.81 3.21 34.38
CA GLY A 307 -33.01 2.42 33.16
C GLY A 307 -32.30 3.07 31.96
N THR A 308 -32.16 2.31 30.88
CA THR A 308 -31.66 2.84 29.61
C THR A 308 -32.86 3.15 28.71
N PRO A 309 -33.20 4.44 28.47
CA PRO A 309 -34.26 4.79 27.54
C PRO A 309 -33.80 4.55 26.10
N TYR A 310 -34.75 4.37 25.18
CA TYR A 310 -34.47 4.15 23.76
C TYR A 310 -35.50 4.83 22.86
N LEU A 311 -35.16 4.97 21.58
CA LEU A 311 -36.01 5.58 20.56
C LEU A 311 -36.93 4.53 19.92
N ILE A 312 -38.17 4.93 19.65
CA ILE A 312 -39.09 4.18 18.78
C ILE A 312 -39.47 5.10 17.61
N TYR A 313 -39.14 4.64 16.41
CA TYR A 313 -39.44 5.30 15.15
C TYR A 313 -40.82 4.87 14.65
N ILE A 314 -41.51 5.78 13.98
CA ILE A 314 -42.80 5.55 13.32
C ILE A 314 -42.69 6.00 11.86
N ASP A 315 -43.07 5.13 10.93
CA ASP A 315 -43.18 5.49 9.51
C ASP A 315 -44.47 6.28 9.19
N SER A 316 -44.62 6.69 7.93
CA SER A 316 -45.78 7.42 7.43
C SER A 316 -47.08 6.60 7.33
N GLU A 317 -47.01 5.27 7.47
CA GLU A 317 -48.19 4.39 7.59
C GLU A 317 -48.61 4.16 9.06
N GLY A 318 -47.73 4.47 10.02
CA GLY A 318 -47.95 4.31 11.46
C GLY A 318 -47.26 3.07 12.07
N THR A 319 -46.41 2.36 11.30
CA THR A 319 -45.66 1.19 11.78
C THR A 319 -44.57 1.63 12.75
N GLN A 320 -44.47 0.97 13.90
CA GLN A 320 -43.46 1.26 14.92
C GLN A 320 -42.26 0.30 14.82
N SER A 321 -41.05 0.83 14.97
CA SER A 321 -39.80 0.05 14.99
C SER A 321 -38.78 0.65 15.97
N SER A 322 -37.97 -0.20 16.61
CA SER A 322 -36.76 0.21 17.32
C SER A 322 -35.51 0.24 16.43
N GLU A 323 -35.61 -0.22 15.18
CA GLU A 323 -34.56 -0.07 14.17
C GLU A 323 -34.69 1.28 13.46
N LYS A 324 -33.56 1.95 13.21
CA LYS A 324 -33.52 3.27 12.55
C LYS A 324 -34.01 3.16 11.10
N PRO A 325 -34.99 3.95 10.65
CA PRO A 325 -35.38 3.98 9.25
C PRO A 325 -34.22 4.45 8.35
N THR A 326 -34.09 3.83 7.18
CA THR A 326 -33.01 4.12 6.21
C THR A 326 -33.52 4.51 4.83
N ALA A 327 -34.83 4.40 4.57
CA ALA A 327 -35.45 4.81 3.32
C ALA A 327 -35.79 6.31 3.33
N VAL A 328 -35.92 6.91 2.14
CA VAL A 328 -36.40 8.29 1.98
C VAL A 328 -37.89 8.38 2.31
N GLY A 329 -38.27 9.33 3.17
CA GLY A 329 -39.64 9.51 3.63
C GLY A 329 -39.75 10.42 4.86
N ASN A 330 -41.00 10.71 5.25
CA ASN A 330 -41.33 11.40 6.50
C ASN A 330 -41.48 10.39 7.64
N TYR A 331 -40.87 10.69 8.78
CA TYR A 331 -40.83 9.83 9.96
C TYR A 331 -41.17 10.62 11.23
N ARG A 332 -41.65 9.90 12.24
CA ARG A 332 -41.73 10.38 13.62
C ARG A 332 -40.84 9.54 14.52
N VAL A 333 -40.44 10.10 15.64
CA VAL A 333 -39.73 9.36 16.70
C VAL A 333 -40.17 9.86 18.06
N PHE A 334 -40.30 8.95 19.01
CA PHE A 334 -40.51 9.25 20.42
C PHE A 334 -39.52 8.47 21.28
N ALA A 335 -39.20 9.01 22.45
CA ALA A 335 -38.34 8.33 23.42
C ALA A 335 -39.22 7.50 24.39
N TYR A 336 -38.74 6.32 24.78
CA TYR A 336 -39.43 5.41 25.70
C TYR A 336 -38.49 4.99 26.84
N ALA A 337 -38.99 5.12 28.08
CA ALA A 337 -38.33 4.71 29.31
C ALA A 337 -38.97 3.39 29.77
N PRO A 338 -38.24 2.25 29.76
CA PRO A 338 -38.73 1.02 30.39
C PRO A 338 -38.83 1.19 31.92
N ALA A 339 -39.75 0.47 32.54
CA ALA A 339 -39.95 0.45 34.00
C ALA A 339 -38.68 -0.03 34.73
N HIS A 340 -38.23 0.67 35.77
CA HIS A 340 -36.94 0.40 36.42
C HIS A 340 -36.83 0.99 37.84
N TYR A 341 -36.56 0.14 38.85
CA TYR A 341 -36.60 0.53 40.28
C TYR A 341 -37.89 1.28 40.65
N SER A 342 -37.85 2.42 41.34
CA SER A 342 -39.05 3.14 41.75
C SER A 342 -39.80 3.83 40.61
N TYR A 343 -39.29 3.78 39.37
CA TYR A 343 -39.87 4.43 38.20
C TYR A 343 -40.72 3.49 37.35
N ARG A 344 -41.89 3.97 36.93
CA ARG A 344 -42.76 3.27 35.96
C ARG A 344 -42.19 3.33 34.54
N GLU A 345 -42.79 2.58 33.61
CA GLU A 345 -42.60 2.84 32.18
C GLU A 345 -43.31 4.12 31.76
N ASP A 346 -42.71 4.89 30.85
CA ASP A 346 -43.39 6.02 30.20
C ASP A 346 -42.72 6.39 28.86
N LYS A 347 -43.26 7.39 28.15
CA LYS A 347 -42.76 7.85 26.86
C LYS A 347 -42.92 9.35 26.66
N SER A 348 -42.09 9.94 25.80
CA SER A 348 -42.14 11.38 25.52
C SER A 348 -43.51 11.80 24.99
N MET A 349 -44.11 12.82 25.60
CA MET A 349 -45.41 13.37 25.18
C MET A 349 -45.34 14.06 23.80
N GLN A 350 -44.16 14.50 23.41
CA GLN A 350 -43.86 15.02 22.08
C GLN A 350 -43.22 13.92 21.23
N ASN A 351 -43.57 13.89 19.94
CA ASN A 351 -42.82 13.16 18.92
C ASN A 351 -41.98 14.18 18.15
N GLY A 352 -40.69 13.90 17.93
CA GLY A 352 -39.94 14.60 16.90
C GLY A 352 -40.44 14.16 15.52
N GLU A 353 -40.64 15.09 14.60
CA GLU A 353 -40.90 14.80 13.18
C GLU A 353 -39.61 15.10 12.39
N PHE A 354 -39.23 14.21 11.47
CA PHE A 354 -38.07 14.44 10.60
C PHE A 354 -38.28 13.78 9.23
N ASP A 355 -37.67 14.36 8.20
CA ASP A 355 -37.61 13.76 6.88
C ASP A 355 -36.22 13.16 6.63
N ILE A 356 -36.19 11.94 6.08
CA ILE A 356 -35.01 11.40 5.42
C ILE A 356 -35.12 11.79 3.93
N ILE A 357 -34.26 12.71 3.48
CA ILE A 357 -34.27 13.24 2.11
C ILE A 357 -32.96 12.89 1.38
N TYR A 358 -32.99 12.79 0.05
CA TYR A 358 -31.74 12.73 -0.70
C TYR A 358 -30.96 14.03 -0.56
N LEU A 359 -29.62 13.94 -0.54
CA LEU A 359 -28.76 15.11 -0.54
C LEU A 359 -29.05 15.98 -1.78
N PRO A 360 -29.38 17.28 -1.64
CA PRO A 360 -29.61 18.15 -2.78
C PRO A 360 -28.34 18.28 -3.64
N PHE A 361 -28.49 18.13 -4.95
CA PHE A 361 -27.36 18.13 -5.89
C PHE A 361 -26.54 19.43 -5.83
N SER A 362 -27.18 20.55 -5.51
CA SER A 362 -26.55 21.86 -5.28
C SER A 362 -25.61 21.93 -4.06
N GLU A 363 -25.65 20.96 -3.12
CA GLU A 363 -24.64 20.85 -2.06
C GLU A 363 -23.32 20.22 -2.54
N VAL A 364 -23.35 19.50 -3.67
CA VAL A 364 -22.12 19.03 -4.34
C VAL A 364 -21.42 20.21 -5.01
N ASP A 365 -22.20 21.03 -5.74
CA ASP A 365 -21.75 22.20 -6.52
C ASP A 365 -21.05 23.28 -5.66
N LYS A 366 -21.67 23.62 -4.52
CA LYS A 366 -21.15 24.59 -3.54
C LYS A 366 -19.79 24.19 -2.97
N ALA A 367 -19.56 22.89 -2.80
CA ALA A 367 -18.35 22.36 -2.16
C ALA A 367 -17.15 22.32 -3.11
N SER A 368 -17.37 22.40 -4.42
CA SER A 368 -16.35 22.18 -5.45
C SER A 368 -16.02 23.40 -6.30
N GLY A 369 -16.77 24.50 -6.16
CA GLY A 369 -16.55 25.72 -6.93
C GLY A 369 -17.08 25.63 -8.36
N ASN A 370 -18.32 25.14 -8.50
CA ASN A 370 -19.04 24.99 -9.77
C ASN A 370 -18.50 23.88 -10.70
N LYS A 371 -17.95 22.79 -10.14
CA LYS A 371 -17.56 21.58 -10.89
C LYS A 371 -17.88 20.30 -10.12
N TYR A 372 -18.91 19.57 -10.52
CA TYR A 372 -19.29 18.30 -9.89
C TYR A 372 -18.19 17.23 -9.98
N VAL A 373 -17.51 17.20 -11.13
CA VAL A 373 -16.46 16.26 -11.51
C VAL A 373 -15.35 16.97 -12.29
N THR A 374 -14.16 16.36 -12.31
CA THR A 374 -13.08 16.63 -13.26
C THR A 374 -12.91 15.46 -14.22
N LEU A 375 -12.44 15.77 -15.42
CA LEU A 375 -12.26 14.83 -16.54
C LEU A 375 -10.76 14.66 -16.80
N SER A 376 -10.34 13.41 -17.00
CA SER A 376 -8.96 13.02 -17.36
C SER A 376 -8.99 11.84 -18.35
N GLY A 377 -7.85 11.50 -18.95
CA GLY A 377 -7.80 10.57 -20.08
C GLY A 377 -8.26 11.19 -21.41
N VAL A 378 -8.17 12.53 -21.55
CA VAL A 378 -8.54 13.26 -22.75
C VAL A 378 -7.33 14.01 -23.32
N SER A 379 -6.88 13.60 -24.49
CA SER A 379 -5.81 14.23 -25.26
C SER A 379 -6.37 15.27 -26.22
N ASN A 380 -5.55 16.28 -26.55
CA ASN A 380 -5.89 17.38 -27.47
C ASN A 380 -7.28 18.03 -27.23
N GLY A 381 -7.74 18.01 -25.97
CA GLY A 381 -8.99 18.62 -25.52
C GLY A 381 -10.29 17.86 -25.84
N LYS A 382 -10.24 16.75 -26.60
CA LYS A 382 -11.43 15.93 -26.91
C LYS A 382 -11.18 14.46 -27.34
N TYR A 383 -9.94 14.05 -27.59
CA TYR A 383 -9.62 12.71 -28.08
C TYR A 383 -9.34 11.75 -26.92
N VAL A 384 -9.66 10.46 -27.07
CA VAL A 384 -9.59 9.46 -26.00
C VAL A 384 -9.13 8.13 -26.59
N ALA A 385 -8.07 7.54 -26.04
CA ALA A 385 -7.57 6.24 -26.49
C ALA A 385 -8.53 5.09 -26.12
N ASP A 386 -8.69 4.77 -24.83
CA ASP A 386 -9.57 3.67 -24.39
C ASP A 386 -10.72 4.15 -23.49
N THR A 387 -10.39 4.94 -22.47
CA THR A 387 -11.33 5.38 -21.43
C THR A 387 -11.03 6.79 -20.95
N VAL A 388 -12.08 7.53 -20.59
CA VAL A 388 -11.96 8.73 -19.77
C VAL A 388 -12.17 8.40 -18.31
N THR A 389 -11.50 9.10 -17.40
CA THR A 389 -11.71 8.96 -15.96
C THR A 389 -12.34 10.21 -15.37
N LEU A 390 -13.47 10.00 -14.70
CA LEU A 390 -14.22 11.00 -13.95
C LEU A 390 -13.83 10.95 -12.47
N THR A 391 -13.41 12.08 -11.93
CA THR A 391 -13.08 12.22 -10.50
C THR A 391 -14.03 13.24 -9.87
N PRO A 392 -14.82 12.88 -8.84
CA PRO A 392 -15.69 13.81 -8.13
C PRO A 392 -14.86 14.79 -7.30
N ALA A 393 -15.50 15.86 -6.83
CA ALA A 393 -14.89 16.72 -5.81
C ALA A 393 -14.43 15.89 -4.60
N SER A 394 -13.23 16.17 -4.06
CA SER A 394 -12.49 15.26 -3.17
C SER A 394 -13.22 14.84 -1.88
N THR A 395 -14.21 15.63 -1.44
CA THR A 395 -15.11 15.38 -0.30
C THR A 395 -16.26 14.38 -0.61
N TYR A 396 -16.36 13.90 -1.85
CA TYR A 396 -17.38 12.99 -2.34
C TYR A 396 -16.77 11.75 -3.01
N LYS A 397 -17.55 10.68 -3.08
CA LYS A 397 -17.40 9.56 -4.04
C LYS A 397 -18.54 9.64 -5.07
N MET A 398 -18.40 9.00 -6.22
CA MET A 398 -19.45 8.93 -7.25
C MET A 398 -19.70 7.51 -7.74
N LYS A 399 -20.92 7.28 -8.26
CA LYS A 399 -21.30 6.09 -9.04
C LYS A 399 -21.99 6.53 -10.33
N VAL A 400 -21.72 5.82 -11.43
CA VAL A 400 -22.28 6.09 -12.76
C VAL A 400 -23.26 4.97 -13.15
N GLY A 401 -24.35 5.33 -13.82
CA GLY A 401 -25.61 4.59 -13.82
C GLY A 401 -25.79 3.46 -14.85
N ILE A 402 -24.74 2.72 -15.23
CA ILE A 402 -24.78 1.83 -16.41
C ILE A 402 -24.46 0.36 -16.08
N GLY A 403 -24.82 -0.12 -14.88
CA GLY A 403 -24.59 -1.52 -14.51
C GLY A 403 -24.70 -1.88 -13.03
N GLY A 404 -24.80 -0.89 -12.14
CA GLY A 404 -24.82 -1.11 -10.70
C GLY A 404 -23.44 -0.99 -10.04
N PHE A 405 -22.63 -0.04 -10.50
CA PHE A 405 -21.34 0.30 -9.88
C PHE A 405 -21.50 0.81 -8.45
N ASP A 406 -20.58 0.42 -7.57
CA ASP A 406 -20.42 0.98 -6.23
C ASP A 406 -19.89 2.43 -6.27
N PHE A 407 -19.94 3.13 -5.13
CA PHE A 407 -19.36 4.47 -5.01
C PHE A 407 -17.84 4.43 -4.93
N ALA A 408 -17.18 4.94 -5.96
CA ALA A 408 -15.73 5.01 -6.08
C ALA A 408 -15.20 6.45 -5.99
N ASP A 409 -13.91 6.59 -5.71
CA ASP A 409 -13.19 7.88 -5.68
C ASP A 409 -12.85 8.41 -7.07
N SER A 410 -12.99 7.58 -8.10
CA SER A 410 -13.05 7.94 -9.52
C SER A 410 -13.80 6.84 -10.29
N VAL A 411 -14.28 7.13 -11.49
CA VAL A 411 -14.93 6.15 -12.38
C VAL A 411 -14.37 6.31 -13.79
N SER A 412 -13.76 5.25 -14.32
CA SER A 412 -13.33 5.17 -15.72
C SER A 412 -14.47 4.69 -16.60
N LEU A 413 -14.66 5.31 -17.76
CA LEU A 413 -15.75 5.05 -18.70
C LEU A 413 -15.17 4.90 -20.12
N SER A 414 -15.55 3.80 -20.78
CA SER A 414 -15.22 3.52 -22.18
C SER A 414 -16.24 4.15 -23.14
N ARG A 415 -15.98 4.07 -24.44
CA ARG A 415 -16.97 4.38 -25.49
C ARG A 415 -18.26 3.58 -25.33
N ALA A 416 -18.18 2.32 -24.92
CA ALA A 416 -19.33 1.44 -24.75
C ALA A 416 -20.21 1.82 -23.55
N ASP A 417 -19.67 2.54 -22.57
CA ASP A 417 -20.42 3.13 -21.46
C ASP A 417 -21.13 4.42 -21.92
N LEU A 418 -20.39 5.32 -22.56
CA LEU A 418 -20.87 6.65 -22.94
C LEU A 418 -21.77 6.69 -24.19
N TYR A 419 -21.80 5.65 -25.03
CA TYR A 419 -22.54 5.67 -26.30
C TYR A 419 -23.38 4.40 -26.54
N THR A 420 -24.60 4.59 -27.06
CA THR A 420 -25.53 3.52 -27.47
C THR A 420 -25.40 3.18 -28.97
N ASP A 421 -26.02 2.07 -29.38
CA ASP A 421 -26.13 1.59 -30.77
C ASP A 421 -24.80 1.63 -31.55
N ASN A 422 -23.84 0.78 -31.12
CA ASN A 422 -22.50 0.66 -31.70
C ASN A 422 -21.72 2.00 -31.78
N GLY A 423 -21.83 2.84 -30.74
CA GLY A 423 -21.07 4.08 -30.65
C GLY A 423 -21.66 5.26 -31.44
N ALA A 424 -22.91 5.17 -31.90
CA ALA A 424 -23.51 6.15 -32.80
C ALA A 424 -24.25 7.31 -32.13
N ASN A 425 -24.71 7.14 -30.87
CA ASN A 425 -25.44 8.17 -30.12
C ASN A 425 -24.95 8.24 -28.68
N PHE A 426 -24.82 9.42 -28.09
CA PHE A 426 -24.46 9.56 -26.68
C PHE A 426 -25.57 8.99 -25.76
N ASN A 427 -25.18 8.27 -24.70
CA ASN A 427 -26.05 7.60 -23.76
C ASN A 427 -26.64 8.59 -22.73
N VAL A 428 -27.61 9.39 -23.17
CA VAL A 428 -28.26 10.44 -22.34
C VAL A 428 -28.99 9.91 -21.10
N ASP A 429 -29.32 8.62 -21.06
CA ASP A 429 -29.95 7.95 -19.90
C ASP A 429 -28.92 7.55 -18.82
N THR A 430 -27.62 7.78 -19.06
CA THR A 430 -26.56 7.63 -18.05
C THR A 430 -26.78 8.60 -16.90
N TRP A 431 -27.23 8.10 -15.76
CA TRP A 431 -27.37 8.87 -14.53
C TRP A 431 -26.10 8.85 -13.69
N VAL A 432 -26.00 9.77 -12.73
CA VAL A 432 -24.89 9.89 -11.79
C VAL A 432 -25.40 10.17 -10.38
N SER A 433 -24.72 9.62 -9.38
CA SER A 433 -24.99 9.88 -7.97
C SER A 433 -23.69 10.08 -7.20
N PHE A 434 -23.68 11.07 -6.30
CA PHE A 434 -22.60 11.37 -5.37
C PHE A 434 -22.95 10.90 -3.94
N LYS A 435 -21.91 10.49 -3.20
CA LYS A 435 -21.94 10.14 -1.77
C LYS A 435 -20.91 10.95 -1.00
N ARG A 436 -21.34 11.74 -0.02
CA ARG A 436 -20.47 12.63 0.76
C ARG A 436 -19.63 11.82 1.76
N LYS A 437 -18.30 11.95 1.72
CA LYS A 437 -17.39 11.10 2.51
C LYS A 437 -17.51 11.29 4.03
N ARG A 438 -17.83 12.51 4.47
CA ARG A 438 -17.88 12.90 5.89
C ARG A 438 -18.98 12.17 6.68
N ASP A 439 -20.15 12.04 6.06
CA ASP A 439 -21.39 11.66 6.74
C ASP A 439 -22.23 10.67 5.90
N LEU A 440 -21.69 10.14 4.81
CA LEU A 440 -22.29 9.13 3.93
C LEU A 440 -23.59 9.53 3.20
N ALA A 441 -23.98 10.81 3.24
CA ALA A 441 -25.15 11.36 2.56
C ALA A 441 -25.11 11.16 1.02
N GLU A 442 -26.17 10.62 0.44
CA GLU A 442 -26.30 10.28 -0.98
C GLU A 442 -27.30 11.16 -1.75
N THR A 443 -26.95 11.53 -2.98
CA THR A 443 -27.86 12.16 -3.96
C THR A 443 -28.75 11.12 -4.66
N ALA A 444 -29.92 11.55 -5.14
CA ALA A 444 -30.99 10.67 -5.64
C ALA A 444 -30.68 9.83 -6.91
N GLY A 445 -29.57 10.08 -7.60
CA GLY A 445 -29.19 9.32 -8.80
C GLY A 445 -30.09 9.56 -10.02
N ASN A 446 -30.68 10.75 -10.11
CA ASN A 446 -31.64 11.14 -11.15
C ASN A 446 -31.08 12.14 -12.17
N GLU A 447 -29.93 12.77 -11.89
CA GLU A 447 -29.28 13.70 -12.82
C GLU A 447 -28.48 12.93 -13.86
N THR A 448 -28.48 13.39 -15.11
CA THR A 448 -27.76 12.73 -16.21
C THR A 448 -26.32 13.24 -16.31
N ILE A 449 -25.42 12.38 -16.78
CA ILE A 449 -23.99 12.70 -16.87
C ILE A 449 -23.73 13.88 -17.81
N ALA A 450 -24.49 13.98 -18.91
CA ALA A 450 -24.46 15.10 -19.84
C ALA A 450 -25.00 16.43 -19.26
N ALA A 451 -25.82 16.39 -18.21
CA ALA A 451 -26.28 17.60 -17.53
C ALA A 451 -25.20 18.18 -16.59
N ILE A 452 -24.32 17.35 -16.04
CA ILE A 452 -23.26 17.77 -15.12
C ILE A 452 -21.90 17.97 -15.79
N MET A 453 -21.70 17.35 -16.96
CA MET A 453 -20.45 17.37 -17.73
C MET A 453 -20.75 17.24 -19.24
N PRO A 454 -21.30 18.29 -19.88
CA PRO A 454 -21.69 18.25 -21.28
C PRO A 454 -20.52 18.01 -22.24
N GLU A 455 -19.28 18.33 -21.85
CA GLU A 455 -18.07 18.09 -22.66
C GLU A 455 -17.84 16.61 -22.99
N LEU A 456 -18.44 15.67 -22.24
CA LEU A 456 -18.43 14.24 -22.58
C LEU A 456 -19.10 13.92 -23.93
N MET A 457 -20.00 14.80 -24.42
CA MET A 457 -20.70 14.60 -25.70
C MET A 457 -19.83 14.94 -26.91
N ASP A 458 -18.80 15.78 -26.75
CA ASP A 458 -17.91 16.25 -27.81
C ASP A 458 -16.65 15.37 -27.98
N LEU A 459 -16.55 14.28 -27.19
CA LEU A 459 -15.42 13.36 -27.21
C LEU A 459 -15.35 12.53 -28.50
N VAL A 460 -14.11 12.23 -28.91
CA VAL A 460 -13.77 11.31 -30.01
C VAL A 460 -12.96 10.16 -29.42
N PHE A 461 -13.51 8.96 -29.47
CA PHE A 461 -12.83 7.73 -29.05
C PHE A 461 -12.10 7.11 -30.23
N ASP A 462 -10.81 6.83 -30.04
CA ASP A 462 -9.84 6.33 -31.01
C ASP A 462 -9.23 5.05 -30.45
N GLU A 463 -9.76 3.90 -30.88
CA GLU A 463 -9.49 2.60 -30.27
C GLU A 463 -8.37 1.81 -30.96
N ASP A 464 -7.89 2.30 -32.11
CA ASP A 464 -6.84 1.69 -32.94
C ASP A 464 -5.52 2.49 -32.79
N ASP A 465 -4.36 1.82 -32.88
CA ASP A 465 -3.04 2.48 -32.85
C ASP A 465 -2.58 2.86 -34.27
N PRO A 466 -1.87 3.98 -34.49
CA PRO A 466 -1.56 4.48 -35.83
C PRO A 466 -0.64 3.52 -36.62
N GLU A 467 -1.08 3.06 -37.80
CA GLU A 467 -0.36 2.04 -38.57
C GLU A 467 0.74 2.65 -39.45
N LEU A 468 2.00 2.21 -39.26
CA LEU A 468 3.07 2.44 -40.23
C LEU A 468 2.81 1.56 -41.46
N SER A 469 2.07 2.09 -42.44
CA SER A 469 1.63 1.29 -43.57
C SER A 469 2.82 0.87 -44.45
N GLY A 470 2.89 -0.44 -44.72
CA GLY A 470 4.11 -1.15 -45.15
C GLY A 470 4.66 -0.84 -46.55
N ILE A 471 4.33 0.32 -47.13
CA ILE A 471 4.91 0.84 -48.37
C ILE A 471 6.00 1.84 -47.99
N VAL A 472 7.21 1.35 -47.67
CA VAL A 472 8.38 2.20 -47.48
C VAL A 472 9.11 2.36 -48.81
N MET A 473 9.32 3.59 -49.26
CA MET A 473 9.99 3.87 -50.54
C MET A 473 11.46 4.21 -50.31
N VAL A 474 12.34 3.25 -50.58
CA VAL A 474 13.80 3.32 -50.39
C VAL A 474 14.46 3.69 -51.73
N ASP A 475 15.10 4.86 -51.80
CA ASP A 475 15.59 5.49 -53.04
C ASP A 475 14.53 5.58 -54.17
N GLY A 476 13.24 5.58 -53.81
CA GLY A 476 12.11 5.59 -54.74
C GLY A 476 11.65 4.21 -55.22
N VAL A 477 12.07 3.13 -54.56
CA VAL A 477 11.64 1.75 -54.81
C VAL A 477 10.90 1.21 -53.59
N GLU A 478 9.75 0.56 -53.81
CA GLU A 478 8.94 -0.08 -52.77
C GLU A 478 9.74 -1.17 -52.03
N SER A 479 9.69 -1.13 -50.70
CA SER A 479 10.44 -1.99 -49.77
C SER A 479 9.73 -2.10 -48.42
N SER A 480 10.21 -3.05 -47.63
CA SER A 480 9.91 -3.20 -46.20
C SER A 480 11.16 -2.90 -45.39
N ILE A 481 11.01 -2.23 -44.25
CA ILE A 481 12.03 -2.12 -43.20
C ILE A 481 11.47 -2.90 -42.00
N GLU A 482 12.25 -3.84 -41.45
CA GLU A 482 11.95 -4.49 -40.17
C GLU A 482 12.73 -3.81 -39.03
N ASP A 483 12.28 -3.99 -37.79
CA ASP A 483 12.88 -3.31 -36.64
C ASP A 483 14.35 -3.75 -36.41
N GLY A 484 15.26 -2.78 -36.36
CA GLY A 484 16.71 -3.01 -36.32
C GLY A 484 17.40 -3.24 -37.67
N ASP A 485 16.72 -3.02 -38.81
CA ASP A 485 17.32 -3.17 -40.15
C ASP A 485 18.47 -2.18 -40.41
N VAL A 486 19.33 -2.54 -41.37
CA VAL A 486 20.40 -1.65 -41.88
C VAL A 486 20.11 -1.27 -43.33
N VAL A 487 19.66 -0.03 -43.52
CA VAL A 487 19.13 0.47 -44.79
C VAL A 487 20.18 1.30 -45.53
N GLU A 488 20.71 0.79 -46.63
CA GLU A 488 21.64 1.53 -47.51
C GLU A 488 20.87 2.40 -48.53
N ALA A 489 20.60 3.66 -48.17
CA ALA A 489 19.77 4.57 -48.96
C ALA A 489 20.19 6.04 -48.84
N LYS A 490 19.84 6.82 -49.86
CA LYS A 490 19.95 8.28 -49.87
C LYS A 490 18.67 8.91 -49.33
N LYS A 491 17.53 8.25 -49.57
CA LYS A 491 16.20 8.72 -49.16
C LYS A 491 15.31 7.54 -48.77
N VAL A 492 14.67 7.66 -47.62
CA VAL A 492 13.54 6.82 -47.19
C VAL A 492 12.30 7.69 -47.15
N VAL A 493 11.17 7.17 -47.63
CA VAL A 493 9.84 7.78 -47.45
C VAL A 493 8.95 6.74 -46.80
N PHE A 494 8.28 7.12 -45.71
CA PHE A 494 7.33 6.27 -44.99
C PHE A 494 5.91 6.84 -45.11
N SER A 495 4.93 5.96 -45.01
CA SER A 495 3.51 6.30 -44.94
C SER A 495 2.94 5.86 -43.59
N VAL A 496 1.96 6.61 -43.07
CA VAL A 496 1.18 6.27 -41.88
C VAL A 496 -0.30 6.41 -42.18
N ASP A 497 -1.12 5.49 -41.68
CA ASP A 497 -2.57 5.50 -41.87
C ASP A 497 -3.26 5.33 -40.50
N ASP A 498 -4.16 6.26 -40.17
CA ASP A 498 -4.90 6.34 -38.89
C ASP A 498 -6.04 7.36 -39.04
N ASP A 499 -7.21 7.16 -38.42
CA ASP A 499 -8.37 8.05 -38.65
C ASP A 499 -8.21 9.45 -38.02
N ASN A 500 -7.26 9.67 -37.09
CA ASN A 500 -7.01 10.97 -36.43
C ASN A 500 -5.52 11.25 -36.14
N LEU A 501 -4.62 11.06 -37.12
CA LEU A 501 -3.19 11.40 -37.00
C LEU A 501 -2.91 12.80 -36.41
N GLU A 502 -1.90 12.90 -35.52
CA GLU A 502 -1.31 14.17 -35.08
C GLU A 502 0.02 14.44 -35.81
N LYS A 503 1.03 13.59 -35.62
CA LYS A 503 2.40 13.86 -36.10
C LYS A 503 3.28 12.61 -36.16
N ALA A 504 4.37 12.66 -36.91
CA ALA A 504 5.55 11.82 -36.70
C ALA A 504 6.74 12.65 -36.20
N VAL A 505 7.59 12.03 -35.39
CA VAL A 505 8.83 12.62 -34.85
C VAL A 505 9.98 11.65 -35.12
N ILE A 506 11.11 12.17 -35.61
CA ILE A 506 12.22 11.38 -36.15
C ILE A 506 13.50 11.79 -35.44
N TYR A 507 14.18 10.84 -34.78
CA TYR A 507 15.40 11.08 -34.00
C TYR A 507 16.60 10.27 -34.53
N ASP A 508 17.81 10.79 -34.32
CA ASP A 508 19.07 10.04 -34.40
C ASP A 508 19.42 9.54 -32.99
N ALA A 509 18.99 8.31 -32.67
CA ALA A 509 19.12 7.69 -31.35
C ALA A 509 20.59 7.53 -30.90
N ALA A 510 21.54 7.46 -31.85
CA ALA A 510 22.97 7.45 -31.55
C ALA A 510 23.52 8.81 -31.07
N LYS A 511 22.79 9.90 -31.32
CA LYS A 511 23.19 11.28 -30.99
C LYS A 511 22.29 11.96 -29.94
N ASP A 512 21.10 11.40 -29.67
CA ASP A 512 20.01 12.07 -28.92
C ASP A 512 19.59 13.40 -29.59
N GLU A 513 19.47 13.38 -30.93
CA GLU A 513 19.24 14.56 -31.77
C GLU A 513 17.94 14.43 -32.60
N LEU A 514 17.08 15.46 -32.55
CA LEU A 514 15.87 15.54 -33.37
C LEU A 514 16.24 15.82 -34.83
N ILE A 515 15.86 14.94 -35.75
CA ILE A 515 16.05 15.10 -37.19
C ILE A 515 14.93 15.97 -37.79
N ASP A 516 13.66 15.59 -37.56
CA ASP A 516 12.49 16.32 -38.09
C ASP A 516 11.19 15.96 -37.32
N THR A 517 10.17 16.81 -37.46
CA THR A 517 8.80 16.59 -36.97
C THR A 517 7.81 16.86 -38.10
N VAL A 518 7.08 15.83 -38.54
CA VAL A 518 6.09 15.92 -39.62
C VAL A 518 4.69 16.07 -39.00
N ASP A 519 4.03 17.19 -39.22
CA ASP A 519 2.64 17.45 -38.78
C ASP A 519 1.64 16.81 -39.75
N PHE A 520 0.74 15.99 -39.21
CA PHE A 520 -0.32 15.29 -39.93
C PHE A 520 -1.73 15.73 -39.51
N THR A 521 -1.85 16.69 -38.57
CA THR A 521 -3.08 17.05 -37.86
C THR A 521 -4.27 17.25 -38.80
N GLY A 522 -5.24 16.33 -38.73
CA GLY A 522 -6.47 16.37 -39.51
C GLY A 522 -6.39 15.75 -40.92
N SER A 523 -5.37 14.94 -41.18
CA SER A 523 -5.34 13.95 -42.26
C SER A 523 -5.59 12.55 -41.71
N THR A 524 -6.14 11.65 -42.52
CA THR A 524 -6.24 10.21 -42.17
C THR A 524 -5.08 9.37 -42.69
N THR A 525 -4.16 10.00 -43.45
CA THR A 525 -2.96 9.39 -44.04
C THR A 525 -1.83 10.42 -44.06
N GLY A 526 -0.60 10.05 -43.72
CA GLY A 526 0.55 10.94 -43.68
C GLY A 526 1.78 10.38 -44.39
N GLU A 527 2.50 11.19 -45.16
CA GLU A 527 3.80 10.82 -45.76
C GLU A 527 4.94 11.60 -45.09
N GLY A 528 5.97 10.89 -44.64
CA GLY A 528 7.19 11.47 -44.06
C GLY A 528 8.45 11.11 -44.85
N THR A 529 9.51 11.90 -44.72
CA THR A 529 10.77 11.73 -45.46
C THR A 529 11.97 11.75 -44.53
N ILE A 530 12.91 10.85 -44.75
CA ILE A 530 14.22 10.82 -44.09
C ILE A 530 15.29 10.83 -45.18
N GLU A 531 16.06 11.91 -45.26
CA GLU A 531 17.20 12.02 -46.19
C GLU A 531 18.49 11.58 -45.47
N GLY A 532 19.21 10.64 -46.06
CA GLY A 532 20.52 10.17 -45.59
C GLY A 532 21.63 11.13 -46.01
N GLU A 533 22.70 11.22 -45.20
CA GLU A 533 23.78 12.20 -45.40
C GLU A 533 25.16 11.59 -45.67
N TRP A 534 25.96 12.30 -46.46
CA TRP A 534 27.21 11.81 -47.04
C TRP A 534 28.29 11.54 -46.00
N GLY A 535 28.50 10.25 -45.69
CA GLY A 535 29.50 9.84 -44.71
C GLY A 535 28.98 9.81 -43.27
N GLU A 536 27.68 9.98 -43.07
CA GLU A 536 27.02 9.73 -41.79
C GLU A 536 26.39 8.33 -41.75
N VAL A 537 26.23 7.84 -40.53
CA VAL A 537 25.31 6.75 -40.17
C VAL A 537 24.38 7.35 -39.14
N LYS A 538 23.07 7.20 -39.32
CA LYS A 538 22.05 7.69 -38.40
C LYS A 538 21.25 6.49 -37.89
N ASP A 539 21.16 6.33 -36.59
CA ASP A 539 20.32 5.27 -36.00
C ASP A 539 18.93 5.87 -35.77
N ILE A 540 18.05 5.67 -36.76
CA ILE A 540 16.73 6.29 -36.80
C ILE A 540 15.83 5.63 -35.76
N ASN A 541 15.20 6.44 -34.91
CA ASN A 541 13.96 6.08 -34.24
C ASN A 541 12.84 7.01 -34.78
N LEU A 542 11.83 6.39 -35.39
CA LEU A 542 10.63 7.04 -35.90
C LEU A 542 9.46 6.72 -34.95
N ILE A 543 8.86 7.76 -34.35
CA ILE A 543 7.68 7.64 -33.49
C ILE A 543 6.51 8.41 -34.12
N VAL A 544 5.40 7.70 -34.35
CA VAL A 544 4.14 8.25 -34.85
C VAL A 544 3.19 8.47 -33.67
N TYR A 545 2.41 9.55 -33.71
CA TYR A 545 1.41 9.94 -32.71
C TYR A 545 0.07 10.21 -33.40
N ASP A 546 -1.00 9.66 -32.86
CA ASP A 546 -2.37 10.09 -33.15
C ASP A 546 -2.76 11.32 -32.30
N LEU A 547 -3.99 11.81 -32.45
CA LEU A 547 -4.51 12.90 -31.63
C LEU A 547 -5.01 12.45 -30.24
N ALA A 548 -5.17 11.15 -29.99
CA ALA A 548 -5.56 10.55 -28.71
C ALA A 548 -4.37 10.29 -27.76
N GLY A 549 -3.13 10.35 -28.25
CA GLY A 549 -1.89 10.08 -27.52
C GLY A 549 -1.36 8.65 -27.65
N ARG A 550 -1.92 7.80 -28.53
CA ARG A 550 -1.34 6.49 -28.88
C ARG A 550 -0.10 6.68 -29.75
N THR A 551 0.77 5.68 -29.76
CA THR A 551 2.03 5.74 -30.53
C THR A 551 2.47 4.40 -31.10
N THR A 552 2.95 4.46 -32.34
CA THR A 552 3.65 3.35 -33.01
C THR A 552 5.08 3.80 -33.34
N SER A 553 6.07 2.93 -33.11
CA SER A 553 7.48 3.23 -33.35
C SER A 553 8.16 2.20 -34.25
N SER A 554 9.26 2.61 -34.91
CA SER A 554 10.17 1.72 -35.63
C SER A 554 11.59 2.27 -35.59
N GLU A 555 12.57 1.39 -35.34
CA GLU A 555 14.00 1.72 -35.31
C GLU A 555 14.77 1.08 -36.46
N PHE A 556 15.68 1.81 -37.12
CA PHE A 556 16.57 1.27 -38.16
C PHE A 556 17.83 2.12 -38.39
N THR A 557 18.95 1.50 -38.76
CA THR A 557 20.19 2.21 -39.10
C THR A 557 20.19 2.65 -40.57
N LEU A 558 20.12 3.96 -40.83
CA LEU A 558 20.24 4.53 -42.18
C LEU A 558 21.72 4.80 -42.53
N LYS A 559 22.16 4.30 -43.69
CA LYS A 559 23.52 4.48 -44.22
C LYS A 559 23.51 5.02 -45.64
N TYR A 560 24.35 6.01 -45.93
CA TYR A 560 24.48 6.51 -47.29
C TYR A 560 25.29 5.54 -48.19
N PRO A 561 24.81 5.18 -49.41
CA PRO A 561 25.51 4.26 -50.30
C PRO A 561 26.94 4.71 -50.69
N LEU A 562 27.91 3.79 -50.57
CA LEU A 562 29.33 4.05 -50.78
C LEU A 562 29.70 4.41 -52.23
N VAL A 563 30.75 5.21 -52.40
CA VAL A 563 31.32 5.56 -53.71
C VAL A 563 32.52 4.69 -54.06
N SER A 564 32.49 4.13 -55.27
CA SER A 564 33.69 3.64 -55.93
C SER A 564 34.42 4.82 -56.60
N THR A 565 35.67 5.04 -56.21
CA THR A 565 36.62 5.95 -56.89
C THR A 565 37.89 5.19 -57.28
N LEU A 566 38.82 5.83 -57.98
CA LEU A 566 40.06 5.21 -58.47
C LEU A 566 41.23 5.49 -57.52
N ALA A 567 42.26 4.63 -57.60
CA ALA A 567 43.54 4.84 -56.96
C ALA A 567 44.70 4.35 -57.83
N THR A 568 45.82 5.06 -57.80
CA THR A 568 47.12 4.62 -58.34
C THR A 568 48.14 4.53 -57.20
N VAL A 569 49.19 3.75 -57.40
CA VAL A 569 50.37 3.71 -56.53
C VAL A 569 51.61 3.81 -57.43
N SER A 570 52.68 4.44 -56.96
CA SER A 570 53.96 4.50 -57.67
C SER A 570 55.16 4.42 -56.72
N VAL A 571 56.27 3.87 -57.24
CA VAL A 571 57.61 3.85 -56.63
C VAL A 571 58.62 4.04 -57.76
N ASP A 572 59.54 5.00 -57.64
CA ASP A 572 60.64 5.18 -58.60
C ASP A 572 61.64 4.01 -58.56
N ASP A 573 62.41 3.80 -59.63
CA ASP A 573 63.53 2.86 -59.64
C ASP A 573 64.68 3.32 -58.72
N LEU A 574 65.31 2.38 -58.02
CA LEU A 574 66.21 2.65 -56.89
C LEU A 574 67.57 1.96 -57.06
N PHE A 575 68.53 2.28 -56.18
CA PHE A 575 69.71 1.44 -55.92
C PHE A 575 69.66 0.78 -54.54
N VAL A 576 70.41 -0.33 -54.37
CA VAL A 576 70.56 -1.02 -53.09
C VAL A 576 71.10 -0.08 -52.02
N GLY A 577 70.34 0.08 -50.94
CA GLY A 577 70.63 0.97 -49.82
C GLY A 577 69.88 2.30 -49.84
N ASP A 578 69.12 2.60 -50.89
CA ASP A 578 68.32 3.83 -50.98
C ASP A 578 67.03 3.73 -50.17
N ASN A 579 66.61 4.83 -49.54
CA ASN A 579 65.33 4.94 -48.85
C ASN A 579 64.25 5.45 -49.81
N TYR A 580 63.10 4.80 -49.80
CA TYR A 580 61.95 5.14 -50.63
C TYR A 580 60.64 5.04 -49.84
N THR A 581 59.59 5.72 -50.30
CA THR A 581 58.22 5.63 -49.78
C THR A 581 57.26 5.67 -50.98
N PRO A 582 56.36 4.69 -51.13
CA PRO A 582 55.39 4.72 -52.23
C PRO A 582 54.45 5.92 -52.14
N VAL A 583 54.08 6.47 -53.29
CA VAL A 583 53.07 7.53 -53.41
C VAL A 583 51.74 6.90 -53.85
N VAL A 584 50.62 7.41 -53.35
CA VAL A 584 49.26 6.99 -53.75
C VAL A 584 48.46 8.23 -54.13
N GLU A 585 47.80 8.19 -55.28
CA GLU A 585 46.85 9.22 -55.70
C GLU A 585 45.44 8.60 -55.69
N THR A 586 44.52 9.19 -54.94
CA THR A 586 43.11 8.78 -54.87
C THR A 586 42.25 9.93 -54.31
N GLU A 587 40.94 9.87 -54.53
CA GLU A 587 39.97 10.76 -53.85
C GLU A 587 39.51 10.20 -52.49
N SER A 588 39.80 8.92 -52.18
CA SER A 588 39.40 8.31 -50.92
C SER A 588 40.19 8.88 -49.73
N ASN A 589 39.50 9.07 -48.60
CA ASN A 589 40.08 9.52 -47.34
C ASN A 589 40.65 8.38 -46.48
N GLY A 590 40.65 7.13 -46.97
CA GLY A 590 41.28 6.00 -46.28
C GLY A 590 42.81 6.11 -46.24
N THR A 591 43.44 5.70 -45.15
CA THR A 591 44.92 5.67 -45.03
C THR A 591 45.48 4.44 -45.75
N PRO A 592 46.33 4.58 -46.80
CA PRO A 592 46.82 3.43 -47.56
C PRO A 592 47.73 2.50 -46.74
N ARG A 593 47.50 1.19 -46.82
CA ARG A 593 48.43 0.15 -46.36
C ARG A 593 49.29 -0.34 -47.55
N PHE A 594 50.59 -0.53 -47.31
CA PHE A 594 51.57 -0.91 -48.34
C PHE A 594 52.16 -2.29 -48.07
N GLU A 595 52.24 -3.11 -49.10
CA GLU A 595 52.84 -4.44 -49.06
C GLU A 595 53.60 -4.72 -50.36
N TYR A 596 54.63 -5.56 -50.33
CA TYR A 596 55.57 -5.79 -51.42
C TYR A 596 55.75 -7.28 -51.74
N LYS A 597 55.98 -7.61 -53.01
CA LYS A 597 56.39 -8.95 -53.46
C LYS A 597 57.48 -8.84 -54.52
N GLU A 598 58.37 -9.81 -54.63
CA GLU A 598 59.23 -9.97 -55.81
C GLU A 598 58.35 -10.26 -57.05
N SER A 599 58.50 -9.50 -58.13
CA SER A 599 57.57 -9.54 -59.27
C SER A 599 57.56 -10.88 -60.02
N ALA A 600 58.60 -11.70 -59.84
CA ALA A 600 58.75 -13.03 -60.44
C ALA A 600 58.34 -14.19 -59.52
N ALA A 601 57.80 -13.93 -58.32
CA ALA A 601 57.32 -14.98 -57.42
C ALA A 601 55.96 -15.53 -57.85
N ASP A 602 55.85 -16.86 -57.99
CA ASP A 602 54.65 -17.60 -58.43
C ASP A 602 53.54 -17.73 -57.36
N ASP A 603 53.58 -16.93 -56.29
CA ASP A 603 52.57 -16.91 -55.22
C ASP A 603 51.92 -15.52 -55.04
N ASP A 604 50.77 -15.44 -54.36
CA ASP A 604 50.02 -14.20 -54.11
C ASP A 604 50.37 -13.52 -52.76
N THR A 605 51.48 -13.92 -52.13
CA THR A 605 51.90 -13.40 -50.82
C THR A 605 52.59 -12.05 -50.98
N PHE A 606 52.14 -11.04 -50.24
CA PHE A 606 52.84 -9.76 -50.11
C PHE A 606 53.30 -9.61 -48.65
N SER A 607 54.42 -8.93 -48.45
CA SER A 607 54.99 -8.63 -47.12
C SER A 607 54.90 -7.14 -46.82
N PRO A 608 54.61 -6.70 -45.57
CA PRO A 608 54.74 -5.29 -45.19
C PRO A 608 56.20 -4.81 -45.20
N ASP A 609 57.18 -5.72 -45.16
CA ASP A 609 58.61 -5.37 -45.16
C ASP A 609 59.05 -4.83 -46.53
N LYS A 610 59.70 -3.66 -46.52
CA LYS A 610 60.30 -3.06 -47.71
C LYS A 610 61.45 -3.94 -48.25
N PRO A 611 61.45 -4.36 -49.53
CA PRO A 611 62.63 -4.97 -50.14
C PRO A 611 63.86 -4.05 -50.08
N VAL A 612 65.02 -4.65 -49.77
CA VAL A 612 66.32 -3.98 -49.62
C VAL A 612 67.44 -4.62 -50.46
N LYS A 613 67.09 -5.57 -51.32
CA LYS A 613 68.02 -6.30 -52.21
C LYS A 613 67.79 -5.88 -53.65
N ALA A 614 68.80 -6.07 -54.51
CA ALA A 614 68.62 -5.87 -55.94
C ALA A 614 67.64 -6.90 -56.52
N GLY A 615 66.71 -6.46 -57.37
CA GLY A 615 65.63 -7.26 -57.93
C GLY A 615 64.43 -6.41 -58.37
N LYS A 616 63.47 -7.03 -59.06
CA LYS A 616 62.21 -6.38 -59.48
C LYS A 616 61.10 -6.66 -58.48
N TYR A 617 60.41 -5.62 -58.03
CA TYR A 617 59.39 -5.71 -56.99
C TYR A 617 58.07 -5.10 -57.43
N THR A 618 56.98 -5.71 -56.97
CA THR A 618 55.61 -5.23 -57.11
C THR A 618 55.16 -4.68 -55.76
N VAL A 619 54.73 -3.41 -55.74
CA VAL A 619 54.02 -2.83 -54.60
C VAL A 619 52.52 -3.06 -54.77
N ARG A 620 51.84 -3.40 -53.67
CA ARG A 620 50.39 -3.32 -53.51
C ARG A 620 50.11 -2.19 -52.53
N ALA A 621 49.23 -1.28 -52.91
CA ALA A 621 48.59 -0.36 -51.97
C ALA A 621 47.11 -0.74 -51.86
N THR A 622 46.61 -0.81 -50.63
CA THR A 622 45.17 -0.90 -50.39
C THR A 622 44.73 0.29 -49.56
N VAL A 623 43.77 1.04 -50.09
CA VAL A 623 43.08 2.13 -49.40
C VAL A 623 41.85 1.51 -48.75
N PRO A 624 41.75 1.42 -47.41
CA PRO A 624 40.63 0.76 -46.74
C PRO A 624 39.32 1.51 -46.99
N GLU A 625 38.23 0.79 -46.82
CA GLU A 625 36.87 1.34 -46.83
C GLU A 625 36.69 2.42 -45.75
N THR A 626 35.87 3.43 -46.07
CA THR A 626 35.44 4.49 -45.16
C THR A 626 33.94 4.71 -45.30
N LEU A 627 33.32 5.52 -44.42
CA LEU A 627 31.89 5.86 -44.48
C LEU A 627 31.43 6.51 -45.80
N LYS A 628 32.36 6.84 -46.71
CA LYS A 628 32.07 7.42 -48.03
C LYS A 628 32.59 6.60 -49.20
N TYR A 629 33.67 5.83 -49.06
CA TYR A 629 34.36 5.18 -50.18
C TYR A 629 34.62 3.69 -49.89
N SER A 630 34.31 2.82 -50.85
CA SER A 630 34.63 1.37 -50.77
C SER A 630 36.14 1.09 -50.76
N GLU A 631 36.59 -0.07 -50.27
CA GLU A 631 38.01 -0.46 -50.33
C GLU A 631 38.57 -0.48 -51.78
N ILE A 632 39.76 0.11 -51.98
CA ILE A 632 40.42 0.22 -53.29
C ILE A 632 41.80 -0.46 -53.25
N VAL A 633 42.10 -1.34 -54.20
CA VAL A 633 43.41 -2.02 -54.32
C VAL A 633 44.10 -1.66 -55.64
N CYS A 634 45.26 -1.01 -55.57
CA CYS A 634 46.12 -0.70 -56.72
C CYS A 634 47.52 -1.35 -56.58
N ARG A 635 48.23 -1.48 -57.71
CA ARG A 635 49.55 -2.14 -57.80
C ARG A 635 50.42 -1.47 -58.85
N ASP A 636 51.73 -1.48 -58.63
CA ASP A 636 52.76 -1.01 -59.58
C ASP A 636 54.09 -1.79 -59.40
N THR A 637 55.06 -1.61 -60.30
CA THR A 637 56.36 -2.33 -60.25
C THR A 637 57.59 -1.43 -60.44
N PHE A 638 58.60 -1.62 -59.59
CA PHE A 638 59.87 -0.88 -59.57
C PHE A 638 61.07 -1.84 -59.51
N ASP A 639 62.23 -1.39 -59.95
CA ASP A 639 63.50 -2.14 -59.93
C ASP A 639 64.48 -1.55 -58.90
N ILE A 640 65.07 -2.41 -58.06
CA ILE A 640 66.19 -2.07 -57.18
C ILE A 640 67.49 -2.57 -57.84
N ASN A 641 68.41 -1.65 -58.10
CA ASN A 641 69.60 -1.88 -58.92
C ASN A 641 70.90 -1.90 -58.09
N LYS A 642 71.95 -2.54 -58.60
CA LYS A 642 73.31 -2.40 -58.03
C LYS A 642 74.00 -1.16 -58.59
N ARG A 643 74.91 -0.58 -57.82
CA ARG A 643 75.72 0.57 -58.22
C ARG A 643 76.96 0.08 -59.00
N THR A 644 77.27 0.69 -60.14
CA THR A 644 78.54 0.42 -60.84
C THR A 644 79.69 1.10 -60.08
N ALA A 645 80.68 0.32 -59.61
CA ALA A 645 81.76 0.84 -58.77
C ALA A 645 82.82 1.62 -59.55
N ALA A 646 83.05 2.88 -59.18
CA ALA A 646 84.19 3.65 -59.66
C ALA A 646 85.49 3.03 -59.12
N SER A 647 86.40 2.62 -60.02
CA SER A 647 87.67 1.98 -59.62
C SER A 647 88.86 2.51 -60.42
N SER A 648 89.98 2.70 -59.71
CA SER A 648 91.27 3.06 -60.29
C SER A 648 92.40 2.50 -59.43
N VAL A 649 93.49 2.07 -60.07
CA VAL A 649 94.71 1.65 -59.40
C VAL A 649 95.87 2.53 -59.86
N LYS A 650 96.72 2.92 -58.91
CA LYS A 650 97.97 3.63 -59.18
C LYS A 650 99.15 2.79 -58.70
N ILE A 651 100.22 2.80 -59.46
CA ILE A 651 101.49 2.14 -59.15
C ILE A 651 102.59 2.99 -59.80
N SER A 652 103.68 3.21 -59.08
CA SER A 652 104.84 3.94 -59.59
C SER A 652 105.80 2.99 -60.30
N ASP A 653 106.61 3.53 -61.22
CA ASP A 653 107.85 2.88 -61.64
C ASP A 653 108.78 2.73 -60.43
N ILE A 654 109.52 1.62 -60.38
CA ILE A 654 110.41 1.23 -59.27
C ILE A 654 111.77 0.78 -59.78
N ASN A 655 112.80 0.76 -58.94
CA ASN A 655 114.11 0.22 -59.28
C ASN A 655 114.17 -1.31 -59.06
N VAL A 656 115.08 -2.00 -59.77
CA VAL A 656 115.34 -3.44 -59.52
C VAL A 656 115.72 -3.68 -58.05
N GLY A 657 114.89 -4.45 -57.34
CA GLY A 657 115.07 -4.79 -55.93
C GLY A 657 114.15 -4.03 -54.96
N GLU A 658 113.40 -3.03 -55.43
CA GLU A 658 112.32 -2.40 -54.67
C GLU A 658 111.05 -3.27 -54.64
N ALA A 659 110.14 -3.00 -53.70
CA ALA A 659 108.91 -3.76 -53.52
C ALA A 659 107.75 -3.14 -54.31
N VAL A 660 107.07 -3.95 -55.12
CA VAL A 660 105.86 -3.59 -55.85
C VAL A 660 104.71 -3.29 -54.87
N ALA A 661 104.28 -2.03 -54.81
CA ALA A 661 103.29 -1.54 -53.84
C ALA A 661 102.17 -0.70 -54.52
N PRO A 662 101.16 -1.34 -55.14
CA PRO A 662 100.05 -0.65 -55.79
C PRO A 662 99.03 -0.09 -54.81
N VAL A 663 98.41 1.04 -55.17
CA VAL A 663 97.37 1.74 -54.42
C VAL A 663 96.05 1.67 -55.17
N LEU A 664 95.07 0.94 -54.61
CA LEU A 664 93.71 0.86 -55.13
C LEU A 664 92.82 1.96 -54.52
N THR A 665 92.09 2.67 -55.39
CA THR A 665 91.03 3.61 -55.03
C THR A 665 89.72 3.16 -55.68
N THR A 666 88.73 2.85 -54.85
CA THR A 666 87.36 2.53 -55.26
C THR A 666 86.39 2.84 -54.13
N ASP A 667 85.15 3.11 -54.50
CA ASP A 667 83.95 3.27 -53.67
C ASP A 667 83.36 1.92 -53.20
N SER A 668 83.58 0.84 -53.96
CA SER A 668 83.06 -0.50 -53.65
C SER A 668 83.52 -1.00 -52.28
N ASN A 669 82.56 -1.48 -51.50
CA ASN A 669 82.82 -2.21 -50.25
C ASN A 669 83.56 -3.55 -50.46
N GLY A 670 83.67 -4.05 -51.71
CA GLY A 670 84.52 -5.17 -52.12
C GLY A 670 86.02 -4.86 -52.16
N LYS A 671 86.44 -3.61 -51.92
CA LYS A 671 87.84 -3.13 -51.99
C LYS A 671 88.87 -4.02 -51.27
N LYS A 672 88.51 -4.59 -50.12
CA LYS A 672 89.40 -5.42 -49.28
C LYS A 672 89.71 -6.80 -49.91
N ASP A 673 88.81 -7.29 -50.76
CA ASP A 673 88.85 -8.60 -51.40
C ASP A 673 89.35 -8.51 -52.86
N ALA A 674 89.82 -7.34 -53.27
CA ALA A 674 90.30 -7.07 -54.62
C ALA A 674 91.58 -7.85 -54.95
N VAL A 675 91.62 -8.45 -56.13
CA VAL A 675 92.70 -9.34 -56.59
C VAL A 675 93.65 -8.57 -57.51
N PHE A 676 94.91 -8.48 -57.12
CA PHE A 676 95.99 -7.82 -57.87
C PHE A 676 96.77 -8.87 -58.68
N GLU A 677 96.92 -8.65 -59.99
CA GLU A 677 97.56 -9.58 -60.92
C GLU A 677 98.44 -8.83 -61.93
N TYR A 678 99.61 -9.37 -62.25
CA TYR A 678 100.66 -8.72 -63.02
C TYR A 678 100.99 -9.51 -64.29
N LYS A 679 101.28 -8.83 -65.39
CA LYS A 679 101.89 -9.42 -66.59
C LYS A 679 102.95 -8.49 -67.16
N ALA A 680 103.91 -9.01 -67.94
CA ALA A 680 104.73 -8.13 -68.78
C ALA A 680 103.83 -7.42 -69.81
N THR A 681 104.11 -6.15 -70.15
CA THR A 681 103.24 -5.36 -71.06
C THR A 681 103.02 -6.07 -72.39
N GLN A 682 104.06 -6.69 -72.94
CA GLN A 682 104.05 -7.44 -74.20
C GLN A 682 103.54 -8.90 -74.09
N ALA A 683 103.16 -9.36 -72.90
CA ALA A 683 102.57 -10.70 -72.72
C ALA A 683 101.07 -10.72 -73.11
N PRO A 684 100.53 -11.89 -73.51
CA PRO A 684 99.09 -12.07 -73.77
C PRO A 684 98.16 -11.64 -72.62
N ASN A 685 96.91 -11.28 -72.92
CA ASN A 685 95.96 -10.72 -71.93
C ASN A 685 95.40 -11.73 -70.91
N ASP A 686 95.68 -13.02 -71.09
CA ASP A 686 95.43 -14.12 -70.16
C ASP A 686 96.65 -14.43 -69.27
N ALA A 687 97.85 -13.95 -69.61
CA ALA A 687 99.10 -14.21 -68.90
C ALA A 687 99.31 -13.33 -67.64
N TYR A 688 98.23 -13.06 -66.89
CA TYR A 688 98.29 -12.34 -65.61
C TYR A 688 98.51 -13.32 -64.45
N GLU A 689 99.51 -13.04 -63.60
CA GLU A 689 99.89 -13.84 -62.44
C GLU A 689 99.80 -13.03 -61.14
N LYS A 690 99.52 -13.69 -60.00
CA LYS A 690 99.47 -13.02 -58.68
C LYS A 690 100.86 -12.72 -58.10
N THR A 691 101.92 -13.19 -58.76
CA THR A 691 103.32 -12.95 -58.37
C THR A 691 103.75 -11.57 -58.86
N ALA A 692 104.19 -10.70 -57.95
CA ALA A 692 104.78 -9.43 -58.35
C ALA A 692 106.11 -9.63 -59.11
N PRO A 693 106.34 -8.93 -60.23
CA PRO A 693 107.59 -9.02 -60.98
C PRO A 693 108.77 -8.41 -60.23
N THR A 694 109.98 -8.88 -60.53
CA THR A 694 111.23 -8.50 -59.84
C THR A 694 112.43 -8.25 -60.78
N LEU A 695 112.24 -8.39 -62.09
CA LEU A 695 113.25 -8.13 -63.13
C LEU A 695 112.95 -6.81 -63.84
N ALA A 696 113.97 -6.17 -64.40
CA ALA A 696 113.78 -4.95 -65.19
C ALA A 696 112.89 -5.21 -66.42
N GLY A 697 111.95 -4.29 -66.69
CA GLY A 697 110.98 -4.42 -67.77
C GLY A 697 109.71 -3.59 -67.57
N GLU A 698 108.83 -3.60 -68.57
CA GLU A 698 107.51 -2.95 -68.50
C GLU A 698 106.43 -3.98 -68.14
N TYR A 699 105.56 -3.62 -67.20
CA TYR A 699 104.53 -4.49 -66.65
C TYR A 699 103.17 -3.80 -66.60
N MET A 700 102.11 -4.60 -66.77
CA MET A 700 100.73 -4.21 -66.53
C MET A 700 100.22 -4.89 -65.26
N LEU A 701 99.55 -4.11 -64.42
CA LEU A 701 98.78 -4.54 -63.27
C LEU A 701 97.28 -4.50 -63.63
N ARG A 702 96.56 -5.59 -63.37
CA ARG A 702 95.10 -5.64 -63.30
C ARG A 702 94.68 -5.77 -61.84
N VAL A 703 93.67 -5.00 -61.45
CA VAL A 703 92.98 -5.18 -60.17
C VAL A 703 91.51 -5.46 -60.43
N THR A 704 91.06 -6.64 -60.01
CA THR A 704 89.66 -7.07 -60.10
C THR A 704 89.01 -6.95 -58.72
N ILE A 705 87.96 -6.14 -58.62
CA ILE A 705 87.13 -5.99 -57.42
C ILE A 705 85.92 -6.92 -57.60
N PRO A 706 85.63 -7.82 -56.63
CA PRO A 706 84.48 -8.70 -56.73
C PRO A 706 83.15 -7.95 -56.63
N GLU A 707 82.10 -8.54 -57.19
CA GLU A 707 80.72 -8.13 -57.00
C GLU A 707 80.33 -8.21 -55.51
N THR A 708 79.46 -7.31 -55.06
CA THR A 708 78.89 -7.32 -53.70
C THR A 708 77.37 -7.20 -53.74
N GLU A 709 76.71 -7.12 -52.58
CA GLU A 709 75.26 -6.88 -52.54
C GLU A 709 74.88 -5.49 -53.05
N MET A 710 75.76 -4.49 -52.87
CA MET A 710 75.54 -3.09 -53.26
C MET A 710 76.12 -2.74 -54.64
N TYR A 711 77.25 -3.36 -55.01
CA TYR A 711 78.03 -2.98 -56.19
C TYR A 711 78.22 -4.13 -57.18
N GLU A 712 78.23 -3.79 -58.47
CA GLU A 712 78.65 -4.69 -59.54
C GLU A 712 80.16 -5.01 -59.46
N ALA A 713 80.58 -6.12 -60.08
CA ALA A 713 82.01 -6.40 -60.26
C ALA A 713 82.68 -5.32 -61.12
N SER A 714 83.87 -4.87 -60.72
CA SER A 714 84.61 -3.79 -61.39
C SER A 714 86.07 -4.17 -61.56
N SER A 715 86.73 -3.71 -62.62
CA SER A 715 88.16 -3.97 -62.81
C SER A 715 88.86 -2.77 -63.42
N CYS A 716 90.04 -2.45 -62.90
CA CYS A 716 90.89 -1.37 -63.38
C CYS A 716 92.30 -1.90 -63.68
N ILE A 717 93.04 -1.17 -64.54
CA ILE A 717 94.39 -1.52 -64.96
C ILE A 717 95.33 -0.31 -64.82
N ALA A 718 96.61 -0.59 -64.62
CA ALA A 718 97.70 0.39 -64.70
C ALA A 718 98.96 -0.26 -65.28
N SER A 719 99.91 0.56 -65.71
CA SER A 719 101.24 0.13 -66.18
C SER A 719 102.33 0.74 -65.32
N PHE A 720 103.41 0.01 -65.10
CA PHE A 720 104.62 0.49 -64.43
C PHE A 720 105.86 -0.20 -65.01
N LYS A 721 107.03 0.33 -64.68
CA LYS A 721 108.33 -0.20 -65.08
C LYS A 721 109.15 -0.60 -63.86
N ILE A 722 109.93 -1.64 -64.02
CA ILE A 722 111.06 -1.94 -63.14
C ILE A 722 112.32 -1.49 -63.88
N ILE A 723 113.05 -0.56 -63.29
CA ILE A 723 114.14 0.20 -63.92
C ILE A 723 115.50 -0.32 -63.46
N ASP A 724 116.40 -0.53 -64.42
CA ASP A 724 117.82 -0.82 -64.22
C ASP A 724 118.60 0.50 -64.32
N PRO A 725 119.22 1.02 -63.24
CA PRO A 725 119.65 2.41 -63.14
C PRO A 725 120.85 2.82 -64.03
N ASP A 726 121.51 1.88 -64.70
CA ASP A 726 122.69 2.16 -65.56
C ASP A 726 122.36 2.86 -66.91
N LYS A 727 121.09 3.31 -67.15
CA LYS A 727 120.67 4.03 -68.37
C LYS A 727 119.65 5.16 -68.17
N GLU A 728 120.16 6.36 -67.93
CA GLU A 728 119.54 7.69 -68.13
C GLU A 728 119.16 7.96 -69.62
N SER A 729 118.30 8.93 -70.01
CA SER A 729 117.37 9.85 -69.29
C SER A 729 116.41 10.58 -70.29
N GLU A 730 115.75 11.67 -69.84
CA GLU A 730 114.92 12.69 -70.55
C GLU A 730 113.39 12.37 -70.69
N LYS A 731 112.38 13.10 -70.12
CA LYS A 731 111.89 14.53 -70.18
C LYS A 731 111.09 14.84 -71.49
N GLU A 732 110.03 15.67 -71.65
CA GLU A 732 109.26 16.74 -70.91
C GLU A 732 107.72 16.68 -71.23
N GLU A 733 106.76 17.52 -70.75
CA GLU A 733 106.36 18.00 -69.38
C GLU A 733 105.38 19.24 -69.44
N SER A 734 104.03 19.07 -69.43
CA SER A 734 102.98 20.15 -69.43
C SER A 734 101.53 19.62 -69.14
N GLU A 735 100.74 20.03 -68.13
CA GLU A 735 99.96 21.30 -67.89
C GLU A 735 98.61 21.39 -68.67
N GLU A 736 97.43 21.29 -68.00
CA GLU A 736 96.49 22.34 -67.51
C GLU A 736 95.43 22.78 -68.58
N THR A 737 94.22 23.34 -68.33
CA THR A 737 93.57 24.08 -67.19
C THR A 737 92.02 23.81 -67.12
N GLU A 738 91.40 24.05 -65.94
CA GLU A 738 90.22 24.92 -65.55
C GLU A 738 89.00 25.17 -66.51
N GLU A 739 87.82 25.72 -66.15
CA GLU A 739 87.31 26.45 -64.94
C GLU A 739 85.74 26.48 -64.83
N GLY A 740 85.19 26.87 -63.66
CA GLY A 740 83.92 27.64 -63.48
C GLY A 740 82.54 26.93 -63.41
N GLU A 741 81.44 27.54 -62.90
CA GLU A 741 81.27 28.64 -61.89
C GLU A 741 79.78 28.81 -61.42
N GLY A 742 79.53 29.41 -60.24
CA GLY A 742 78.24 30.01 -59.78
C GLY A 742 77.20 29.10 -59.07
N GLY A 743 76.33 29.58 -58.15
CA GLY A 743 76.25 30.89 -57.44
C GLY A 743 74.92 31.15 -56.68
N ASN A 744 74.96 31.92 -55.57
CA ASN A 744 73.85 32.45 -54.71
C ASN A 744 72.95 31.45 -53.93
N GLY A 745 72.26 31.82 -52.82
CA GLY A 745 72.25 33.07 -52.02
C GLY A 745 71.16 33.12 -50.90
N GLU A 746 71.42 33.91 -49.85
CA GLU A 746 70.73 34.22 -48.54
C GLU A 746 69.19 34.53 -48.53
N GLU A 747 68.46 34.87 -47.43
CA GLU A 747 68.39 34.55 -45.96
C GLU A 747 67.35 35.53 -45.26
N THR A 748 66.99 35.38 -43.97
CA THR A 748 66.31 36.35 -43.02
C THR A 748 64.79 36.67 -43.14
N SER A 749 64.05 37.28 -42.16
CA SER A 749 63.90 37.06 -40.69
C SER A 749 62.79 37.95 -39.99
N GLY A 750 61.97 37.40 -39.06
CA GLY A 750 61.30 38.11 -37.93
C GLY A 750 60.02 38.96 -38.17
N GLU A 751 59.36 39.64 -37.18
CA GLU A 751 59.14 39.47 -35.70
C GLU A 751 58.21 40.59 -35.07
N GLY A 752 57.45 40.36 -33.96
CA GLY A 752 57.12 41.37 -32.89
C GLY A 752 55.68 41.98 -32.67
N GLY A 753 55.27 42.27 -31.39
CA GLY A 753 54.04 43.03 -30.94
C GLY A 753 53.69 43.05 -29.40
N THR A 754 52.86 44.00 -28.86
CA THR A 754 52.54 44.21 -27.38
C THR A 754 51.20 44.97 -27.00
N GLY A 755 50.74 44.95 -25.71
CA GLY A 755 49.69 45.78 -25.02
C GLY A 755 49.14 45.15 -23.68
N GLU A 756 48.61 45.75 -22.57
CA GLU A 756 48.17 47.11 -22.06
C GLU A 756 46.62 47.41 -22.12
N ASP A 757 45.83 48.01 -21.17
CA ASP A 757 45.85 48.45 -19.71
C ASP A 757 44.42 49.09 -19.34
N ALA A 758 43.77 49.33 -18.15
CA ALA A 758 43.69 48.88 -16.72
C ALA A 758 42.44 49.50 -15.93
N ASN A 759 42.29 49.34 -14.58
CA ASN A 759 41.36 49.98 -13.55
C ASN A 759 39.87 49.48 -13.36
N GLY A 760 39.12 49.71 -12.23
CA GLY A 760 39.31 50.46 -10.94
C GLY A 760 38.12 50.37 -9.90
N GLU A 761 38.13 51.13 -8.76
CA GLU A 761 37.26 50.98 -7.53
C GLU A 761 36.32 52.18 -7.13
N ASN A 762 35.42 52.06 -6.10
CA ASN A 762 34.82 53.17 -5.29
C ASN A 762 34.10 52.75 -3.95
N THR A 763 33.57 53.66 -3.10
CA THR A 763 33.14 53.38 -1.68
C THR A 763 31.97 54.19 -1.00
N ALA A 764 31.21 53.54 -0.09
CA ALA A 764 30.51 54.06 1.14
C ALA A 764 29.29 55.06 1.01
N ASP A 765 28.56 55.58 2.05
CA ASP A 765 28.63 55.57 3.54
C ASP A 765 27.28 55.96 4.28
N GLY A 766 27.14 55.69 5.60
CA GLY A 766 26.29 56.43 6.61
C GLY A 766 24.78 56.10 6.78
N GLY A 767 24.05 56.50 7.86
CA GLY A 767 24.43 57.02 9.21
C GLY A 767 23.51 58.12 9.84
N SER A 768 23.29 58.10 11.17
CA SER A 768 22.88 59.22 12.11
C SER A 768 21.50 59.19 12.84
N ALA A 769 21.36 59.97 13.93
CA ALA A 769 20.21 60.04 14.87
C ALA A 769 20.08 61.39 15.63
N ALA A 770 18.94 61.61 16.32
CA ALA A 770 18.61 62.73 17.25
C ALA A 770 17.40 62.36 18.15
N GLY A 771 17.01 63.04 19.25
CA GLY A 771 17.61 64.18 19.98
C GLY A 771 16.56 65.21 20.46
N SER A 772 16.51 65.56 21.76
CA SER A 772 15.59 66.57 22.34
C SER A 772 16.14 67.30 23.59
N GLU A 773 15.57 68.47 23.91
CA GLU A 773 15.87 69.27 25.12
C GLU A 773 14.57 69.66 25.85
N GLY A 774 14.65 70.00 27.15
CA GLY A 774 13.50 70.20 28.05
C GLY A 774 13.22 71.65 28.49
N GLU A 775 12.14 71.83 29.25
CA GLU A 775 11.61 73.14 29.70
C GLU A 775 11.48 73.23 31.25
N ALA A 776 11.28 74.44 31.80
CA ALA A 776 11.19 74.68 33.24
C ALA A 776 9.85 75.36 33.64
N PRO A 777 9.25 75.03 34.82
CA PRO A 777 7.84 75.34 35.11
C PRO A 777 7.58 76.70 35.78
N ALA A 778 6.31 77.15 35.75
CA ALA A 778 5.86 78.34 36.46
C ALA A 778 4.42 78.19 37.02
N ALA A 779 4.24 78.64 38.27
CA ALA A 779 3.04 79.02 39.04
C ALA A 779 1.66 78.35 38.77
N PRO A 780 0.93 77.91 39.82
CA PRO A 780 -0.36 77.22 39.67
C PRO A 780 -1.51 78.16 39.26
N GLY A 781 -2.16 77.82 38.14
CA GLY A 781 -3.54 78.19 37.82
C GLY A 781 -4.48 76.98 37.95
N GLU A 782 -5.71 77.09 37.47
CA GLU A 782 -6.63 75.95 37.36
C GLU A 782 -6.06 74.90 36.37
N LYS A 783 -6.24 73.61 36.69
CA LYS A 783 -5.71 72.51 35.87
C LYS A 783 -6.38 72.50 34.49
N LEU A 784 -5.57 72.25 33.46
CA LEU A 784 -6.02 72.18 32.08
C LEU A 784 -6.59 70.80 31.76
N GLU A 785 -7.50 70.73 30.79
CA GLU A 785 -7.98 69.45 30.26
C GLU A 785 -6.86 68.72 29.51
N ALA A 786 -6.64 67.44 29.86
CA ALA A 786 -5.72 66.58 29.13
C ALA A 786 -6.40 66.02 27.88
N THR A 787 -5.84 66.31 26.71
CA THR A 787 -6.15 65.55 25.50
C THR A 787 -5.31 64.27 25.52
N LEU A 788 -5.91 63.11 25.29
CA LEU A 788 -5.21 61.84 25.13
C LEU A 788 -5.74 61.11 23.90
N THR A 789 -4.83 60.57 23.10
CA THR A 789 -5.14 59.64 21.99
C THR A 789 -4.26 58.41 22.13
N VAL A 790 -4.84 57.21 21.97
CA VAL A 790 -4.12 55.94 21.88
C VAL A 790 -4.14 55.44 20.44
N ASP A 791 -3.00 54.93 19.95
CA ASP A 791 -2.94 54.26 18.65
C ASP A 791 -2.17 52.94 18.73
N LEU A 792 -2.81 51.91 18.17
CA LEU A 792 -2.34 50.56 17.95
C LEU A 792 -3.09 50.06 16.70
N PRO A 793 -2.42 49.73 15.58
CA PRO A 793 -3.06 49.08 14.44
C PRO A 793 -3.38 47.62 14.76
N ASP A 794 -4.12 46.95 13.88
CA ASP A 794 -4.34 45.51 13.94
C ASP A 794 -3.02 44.74 13.83
N GLN A 795 -2.99 43.53 14.40
CA GLN A 795 -1.76 42.76 14.61
C GLN A 795 -1.87 41.34 14.05
N TYR A 796 -0.72 40.71 13.80
CA TYR A 796 -0.66 39.30 13.43
C TYR A 796 -0.19 38.44 14.60
N TYR A 797 -0.73 37.22 14.68
CA TYR A 797 -0.35 36.22 15.68
C TYR A 797 1.17 35.97 15.66
N GLY A 798 1.82 36.10 16.82
CA GLY A 798 3.27 35.96 16.96
C GLY A 798 4.09 37.25 16.77
N VAL A 799 3.50 38.37 16.34
CA VAL A 799 4.17 39.67 16.30
C VAL A 799 4.24 40.29 17.70
N ASN A 800 5.42 40.80 18.09
CA ASN A 800 5.56 41.60 19.31
C ASN A 800 5.25 43.07 19.02
N TYR A 801 4.09 43.55 19.49
CA TYR A 801 3.60 44.90 19.23
C TYR A 801 3.76 45.83 20.44
N ALA A 802 3.82 47.13 20.19
CA ALA A 802 3.83 48.17 21.23
C ALA A 802 2.79 49.24 20.86
N PRO A 803 1.84 49.56 21.75
CA PRO A 803 0.92 50.68 21.53
C PRO A 803 1.65 52.01 21.70
N THR A 804 1.10 53.05 21.09
CA THR A 804 1.56 54.43 21.25
C THR A 804 0.44 55.30 21.82
N ALA A 805 0.82 56.40 22.46
CA ALA A 805 -0.11 57.42 22.91
C ALA A 805 0.47 58.81 22.72
N SER A 806 -0.41 59.81 22.59
CA SER A 806 -0.04 61.22 22.50
C SER A 806 -0.93 62.05 23.41
N THR A 807 -0.34 63.03 24.11
CA THR A 807 -1.04 63.91 25.04
C THR A 807 -0.43 65.31 25.08
N ASN A 808 -1.24 66.29 25.51
CA ASN A 808 -0.78 67.64 25.87
C ASN A 808 -0.33 67.74 27.35
N SER A 809 -0.53 66.69 28.15
CA SER A 809 -0.20 66.66 29.58
C SER A 809 1.29 66.50 29.83
N ASN A 810 1.79 67.07 30.94
CA ASN A 810 3.15 66.80 31.44
C ASN A 810 3.30 65.42 32.11
N GLY A 811 2.23 64.61 32.18
CA GLY A 811 2.26 63.22 32.66
C GLY A 811 2.49 62.19 31.55
N ALA A 812 3.05 62.61 30.40
CA ALA A 812 3.20 61.77 29.21
C ALA A 812 4.10 60.54 29.42
N GLU A 813 5.07 60.61 30.35
CA GLU A 813 5.95 59.48 30.70
C GLU A 813 5.25 58.46 31.62
N ASP A 814 4.18 58.87 32.32
CA ASP A 814 3.41 58.04 33.25
C ASP A 814 2.17 57.38 32.61
N ILE A 815 2.07 57.35 31.27
CA ILE A 815 0.93 56.75 30.57
C ILE A 815 0.95 55.23 30.77
N THR A 816 -0.16 54.70 31.30
CA THR A 816 -0.38 53.25 31.46
C THR A 816 -1.31 52.73 30.37
N PHE A 817 -1.06 51.50 29.93
CA PHE A 817 -1.90 50.78 28.97
C PHE A 817 -2.52 49.56 29.64
N THR A 818 -3.80 49.32 29.36
CA THR A 818 -4.52 48.12 29.78
C THR A 818 -5.33 47.57 28.61
N PHE A 819 -5.58 46.27 28.61
CA PHE A 819 -6.19 45.53 27.52
C PHE A 819 -7.38 44.72 28.03
N LYS A 820 -8.38 44.52 27.17
CA LYS A 820 -9.41 43.51 27.38
C LYS A 820 -9.84 42.90 26.05
N LYS A 821 -10.52 41.75 26.08
CA LYS A 821 -11.25 41.24 24.93
C LYS A 821 -12.48 42.11 24.64
N ASP A 822 -12.86 42.24 23.37
CA ASP A 822 -14.00 43.08 22.93
C ASP A 822 -15.37 42.43 23.18
N ASP A 823 -15.59 41.98 24.41
CA ASP A 823 -16.88 41.45 24.89
C ASP A 823 -17.41 42.25 26.10
N ALA A 824 -18.64 41.96 26.51
CA ALA A 824 -19.36 42.66 27.58
C ALA A 824 -18.97 42.22 29.01
N THR A 825 -18.15 41.17 29.15
CA THR A 825 -17.82 40.49 30.41
C THR A 825 -16.36 40.63 30.83
N SER A 826 -15.44 40.84 29.89
CA SER A 826 -14.01 40.97 30.14
C SER A 826 -13.66 42.30 30.84
N GLU A 827 -12.88 42.21 31.93
CA GLU A 827 -12.27 43.37 32.60
C GLU A 827 -10.93 43.77 31.95
N PHE A 828 -10.37 44.90 32.36
CA PHE A 828 -9.12 45.45 31.81
C PHE A 828 -7.90 45.04 32.64
N GLU A 829 -6.95 44.36 32.02
CA GLU A 829 -5.69 43.88 32.62
C GLU A 829 -4.47 44.63 32.05
N ASP A 830 -3.31 44.56 32.72
CA ASP A 830 -2.03 45.08 32.21
C ASP A 830 -1.28 44.07 31.30
N VAL A 831 -1.81 42.86 31.16
CA VAL A 831 -1.30 41.81 30.27
C VAL A 831 -1.67 42.09 28.82
N LYS A 832 -0.69 42.04 27.91
CA LYS A 832 -0.93 42.11 26.46
C LYS A 832 -1.57 40.81 25.96
N PRO A 833 -2.69 40.84 25.21
CA PRO A 833 -3.18 39.66 24.52
C PRO A 833 -2.20 39.20 23.43
N VAL A 834 -2.02 37.89 23.31
CA VAL A 834 -1.13 37.26 22.32
C VAL A 834 -1.84 36.28 21.39
N GLU A 835 -3.06 35.86 21.74
CA GLU A 835 -3.89 34.94 20.96
C GLU A 835 -4.81 35.69 19.98
N PRO A 836 -5.32 35.05 18.92
CA PRO A 836 -6.19 35.69 17.94
C PRO A 836 -7.55 36.10 18.52
N GLY A 837 -8.10 37.22 18.03
CA GLY A 837 -9.41 37.75 18.41
C GLY A 837 -9.48 39.27 18.44
N ASP A 838 -10.64 39.80 18.81
CA ASP A 838 -10.90 41.24 18.91
C ASP A 838 -10.66 41.76 20.33
N TYR A 839 -9.97 42.89 20.44
CA TYR A 839 -9.51 43.46 21.70
C TYR A 839 -9.73 44.98 21.78
N VAL A 840 -9.84 45.48 23.01
CA VAL A 840 -9.87 46.91 23.32
C VAL A 840 -8.62 47.26 24.12
N ILE A 841 -7.83 48.21 23.63
CA ILE A 841 -6.77 48.86 24.41
C ILE A 841 -7.31 50.16 25.01
N LYS A 842 -6.95 50.41 26.27
CA LYS A 842 -7.20 51.65 27.01
C LYS A 842 -5.88 52.24 27.49
N ALA A 843 -5.59 53.47 27.08
CA ALA A 843 -4.52 54.28 27.65
C ALA A 843 -5.09 55.21 28.74
N ILE A 844 -4.31 55.42 29.80
CA ILE A 844 -4.64 56.33 30.90
C ILE A 844 -3.45 57.26 31.13
N VAL A 845 -3.67 58.57 31.06
CA VAL A 845 -2.70 59.58 31.54
C VAL A 845 -3.14 60.07 32.94
N PRO A 846 -2.28 60.02 33.97
CA PRO A 846 -2.65 60.43 35.32
C PRO A 846 -2.83 61.95 35.45
N GLU A 847 -3.53 62.36 36.50
CA GLU A 847 -3.67 63.77 36.87
C GLU A 847 -2.33 64.31 37.41
N THR A 848 -1.88 65.45 36.88
CA THR A 848 -0.62 66.09 37.25
C THR A 848 -0.85 67.34 38.10
N ASP A 849 0.18 68.12 38.38
CA ASP A 849 0.05 69.46 38.95
C ASP A 849 -0.66 70.45 38.00
N LYS A 850 -0.56 70.24 36.68
CA LYS A 850 -0.97 71.17 35.62
C LYS A 850 -2.18 70.70 34.79
N TYR A 851 -2.46 69.39 34.72
CA TYR A 851 -3.55 68.81 33.93
C TYR A 851 -4.41 67.82 34.73
N LEU A 852 -5.67 67.69 34.34
CA LEU A 852 -6.56 66.60 34.79
C LEU A 852 -6.16 65.26 34.17
N SER A 853 -6.61 64.14 34.75
CA SER A 853 -6.44 62.81 34.15
C SER A 853 -7.32 62.64 32.91
N ALA A 854 -6.86 61.84 31.95
CA ALA A 854 -7.65 61.48 30.77
C ALA A 854 -7.46 60.00 30.38
N THR A 855 -8.47 59.46 29.69
CA THR A 855 -8.52 58.07 29.23
C THR A 855 -8.91 58.03 27.76
N ALA A 856 -8.26 57.17 26.97
CA ALA A 856 -8.58 56.95 25.58
C ALA A 856 -8.64 55.45 25.29
N GLU A 857 -9.64 55.00 24.52
CA GLU A 857 -9.82 53.61 24.13
C GLU A 857 -9.79 53.45 22.60
N LYS A 858 -9.26 52.32 22.12
CA LYS A 858 -9.26 51.93 20.71
C LYS A 858 -9.46 50.42 20.58
N LYS A 859 -10.18 49.97 19.54
CA LYS A 859 -10.28 48.55 19.17
C LYS A 859 -9.15 48.15 18.21
N PHE A 860 -8.70 46.92 18.32
CA PHE A 860 -7.77 46.28 17.39
C PHE A 860 -7.99 44.75 17.38
N THR A 861 -7.70 44.11 16.26
CA THR A 861 -7.80 42.65 16.10
C THR A 861 -6.41 42.01 16.05
N ILE A 862 -6.26 40.81 16.62
CA ILE A 862 -5.12 39.92 16.38
C ILE A 862 -5.58 38.81 15.44
N SER A 863 -4.98 38.72 14.24
CA SER A 863 -5.34 37.75 13.20
C SER A 863 -4.19 36.80 12.88
N TYR A 864 -4.48 35.64 12.30
CA TYR A 864 -3.44 34.88 11.61
C TYR A 864 -3.00 35.60 10.34
N LEU A 865 -1.74 35.42 9.94
CA LEU A 865 -1.26 35.86 8.64
C LEU A 865 -1.88 35.00 7.53
N GLU A 866 -2.28 35.63 6.43
CA GLU A 866 -2.74 34.92 5.23
C GLU A 866 -1.59 34.11 4.61
N ALA A 867 -1.89 32.89 4.17
CA ALA A 867 -0.89 32.01 3.58
C ALA A 867 -0.51 32.46 2.15
N PRO A 868 0.77 32.44 1.75
CA PRO A 868 1.15 32.62 0.36
C PRO A 868 0.56 31.50 -0.51
N SER A 869 0.18 31.81 -1.75
CA SER A 869 -0.29 30.80 -2.72
C SER A 869 0.77 29.74 -3.04
N ASP A 870 2.04 30.12 -2.93
CA ASP A 870 3.25 29.30 -3.02
C ASP A 870 3.96 29.20 -1.65
N ALA A 871 3.22 28.83 -0.60
CA ALA A 871 3.68 28.79 0.80
C ALA A 871 4.99 28.00 1.02
N TYR A 872 5.17 26.91 0.30
CA TYR A 872 6.33 26.03 0.41
C TYR A 872 6.59 25.31 -0.93
N THR A 873 7.78 24.73 -1.07
CA THR A 873 8.10 23.75 -2.11
C THR A 873 8.47 22.40 -1.48
N ILE A 874 8.25 21.33 -2.24
CA ILE A 874 8.63 19.97 -1.86
C ILE A 874 9.95 19.66 -2.58
N VAL A 875 10.92 19.07 -1.87
CA VAL A 875 12.23 18.74 -2.42
C VAL A 875 12.62 17.31 -2.03
N GLY A 876 12.88 16.49 -3.04
CA GLY A 876 13.37 15.11 -2.95
C GLY A 876 13.65 14.56 -4.34
N THR A 877 14.17 13.33 -4.44
CA THR A 877 14.31 12.61 -5.70
C THR A 877 12.99 11.89 -6.01
N MET A 878 12.30 12.33 -7.05
CA MET A 878 11.13 11.61 -7.57
C MET A 878 11.58 10.31 -8.24
N GLY A 879 10.87 9.22 -7.99
CA GLY A 879 10.96 7.95 -8.70
C GLY A 879 9.80 7.80 -9.68
N LEU A 880 9.20 6.62 -9.72
CA LEU A 880 7.97 6.32 -10.49
C LEU A 880 6.71 6.50 -9.63
N ASN A 881 5.54 6.55 -10.29
CA ASN A 881 4.21 6.55 -9.68
C ASN A 881 4.00 7.57 -8.53
N ASP A 882 4.59 8.77 -8.66
CA ASP A 882 4.61 9.86 -7.66
C ASP A 882 5.30 9.55 -6.32
N TYR A 883 6.06 8.47 -6.21
CA TYR A 883 6.86 8.17 -5.02
C TYR A 883 8.18 8.94 -5.03
N TYR A 884 8.64 9.37 -3.85
CA TYR A 884 9.99 9.87 -3.65
C TYR A 884 10.93 8.77 -3.12
N VAL A 885 12.01 8.51 -3.87
CA VAL A 885 13.08 7.53 -3.54
C VAL A 885 14.17 8.10 -2.62
N SER A 886 13.88 9.22 -1.94
CA SER A 886 14.79 9.88 -1.01
C SER A 886 14.07 10.40 0.23
N ASP A 887 14.83 10.92 1.21
CA ASP A 887 14.26 11.85 2.18
C ASP A 887 13.62 13.04 1.44
N VAL A 888 12.41 13.42 1.87
CA VAL A 888 11.68 14.58 1.34
C VAL A 888 11.74 15.72 2.36
N LYS A 889 11.92 16.95 1.86
CA LYS A 889 11.94 18.16 2.68
C LYS A 889 10.87 19.13 2.20
N ILE A 890 10.23 19.80 3.16
CA ILE A 890 9.32 20.91 2.92
C ILE A 890 10.11 22.20 3.16
N VAL A 891 10.32 22.98 2.10
CA VAL A 891 11.12 24.22 2.12
C VAL A 891 10.17 25.41 2.11
N ALA A 892 10.33 26.34 3.04
CA ALA A 892 9.50 27.54 3.11
C ALA A 892 9.73 28.47 1.92
N LYS A 893 8.70 29.24 1.54
CA LYS A 893 8.86 30.40 0.65
C LYS A 893 9.91 31.37 1.19
N GLU A 894 10.70 31.98 0.31
CA GLU A 894 11.65 33.04 0.67
C GLU A 894 11.03 34.12 1.57
N GLY A 895 11.73 34.51 2.63
CA GLY A 895 11.24 35.43 3.66
C GLY A 895 10.38 34.78 4.76
N TYR A 896 10.14 33.47 4.68
CA TYR A 896 9.42 32.68 5.68
C TYR A 896 10.28 31.53 6.23
N THR A 897 9.85 31.03 7.38
CA THR A 897 10.30 29.75 7.96
C THR A 897 9.08 28.87 8.17
N VAL A 898 9.25 27.55 8.12
CA VAL A 898 8.18 26.54 8.21
C VAL A 898 8.32 25.69 9.47
N ALA A 899 7.19 25.22 9.99
CA ALA A 899 7.09 24.24 11.08
C ALA A 899 5.89 23.31 10.85
N ASN A 900 5.95 22.08 11.39
CA ASN A 900 4.81 21.14 11.36
C ASN A 900 3.77 21.39 12.49
N ARG A 901 3.99 22.40 13.35
CA ARG A 901 3.08 22.81 14.44
C ARG A 901 3.16 24.32 14.66
N LEU A 902 2.01 24.97 14.92
CA LEU A 902 1.86 26.43 15.10
C LEU A 902 2.80 27.07 16.14
N ASN A 903 3.17 26.30 17.18
CA ASN A 903 4.10 26.71 18.23
C ASN A 903 5.28 25.72 18.35
N GLY A 904 5.69 25.13 17.22
CA GLY A 904 6.88 24.30 17.09
C GLY A 904 8.16 25.09 16.79
N THR A 905 9.23 24.37 16.49
CA THR A 905 10.49 24.95 15.97
C THR A 905 10.30 25.34 14.50
N TYR A 906 10.68 26.56 14.14
CA TYR A 906 10.60 27.09 12.78
C TYR A 906 11.99 27.16 12.14
N SER A 907 12.12 26.66 10.91
CA SER A 907 13.37 26.63 10.12
C SER A 907 13.09 26.91 8.64
N GLU A 908 14.13 27.15 7.82
CA GLU A 908 13.97 27.40 6.38
C GLU A 908 13.42 26.17 5.64
N ALA A 909 13.77 24.97 6.11
CA ALA A 909 13.16 23.72 5.70
C ALA A 909 12.91 22.81 6.91
N ILE A 910 11.98 21.87 6.78
CA ILE A 910 11.76 20.75 7.69
C ILE A 910 11.75 19.43 6.91
N ASP A 911 12.09 18.34 7.56
CA ASP A 911 11.91 17.00 6.99
C ASP A 911 10.43 16.64 6.94
N TYR A 912 9.98 16.07 5.83
CA TYR A 912 8.67 15.44 5.77
C TYR A 912 8.64 14.20 6.65
N VAL A 913 7.48 13.94 7.24
CA VAL A 913 7.19 12.78 8.07
C VAL A 913 5.83 12.29 7.63
N ASP A 914 5.69 10.98 7.46
CA ASP A 914 4.43 10.36 7.09
C ASP A 914 3.26 10.79 8.00
N GLY A 915 2.08 10.95 7.41
CA GLY A 915 0.89 11.53 8.05
C GLY A 915 0.95 13.05 8.32
N MET A 916 1.97 13.79 7.85
CA MET A 916 2.02 15.26 7.97
C MET A 916 1.05 15.93 7.00
N GLY A 917 -0.21 16.11 7.41
CA GLY A 917 -1.25 16.76 6.59
C GLY A 917 -1.27 18.30 6.62
N SER A 918 -0.39 18.97 7.38
CA SER A 918 -0.37 20.44 7.46
C SER A 918 0.98 21.01 7.91
N VAL A 919 1.30 22.20 7.41
CA VAL A 919 2.44 23.03 7.85
C VAL A 919 1.98 24.43 8.26
N TYR A 920 2.87 25.16 8.93
CA TYR A 920 2.64 26.53 9.39
C TYR A 920 3.84 27.37 8.97
N LEU A 921 3.63 28.59 8.50
CA LEU A 921 4.71 29.54 8.22
C LEU A 921 4.83 30.59 9.33
N LYS A 922 6.05 31.11 9.48
CA LYS A 922 6.39 32.30 10.26
C LYS A 922 7.23 33.23 9.39
N ARG A 923 6.74 34.44 9.17
CA ARG A 923 7.42 35.51 8.42
C ARG A 923 8.65 36.00 9.19
N MET A 924 9.79 36.10 8.50
CA MET A 924 11.07 36.45 9.12
C MET A 924 11.14 37.92 9.60
N SER A 925 10.43 38.85 8.96
CA SER A 925 10.55 40.29 9.21
C SER A 925 9.96 40.77 10.54
N ASP A 926 8.91 40.13 11.02
CA ASP A 926 8.12 40.56 12.19
C ASP A 926 7.67 39.40 13.12
N GLY A 927 7.83 38.15 12.69
CA GLY A 927 7.42 36.97 13.44
C GLY A 927 5.95 36.58 13.27
N ALA A 928 5.21 37.24 12.38
CA ALA A 928 3.81 36.89 12.07
C ALA A 928 3.68 35.45 11.56
N LYS A 929 2.75 34.68 12.14
CA LYS A 929 2.49 33.28 11.76
C LYS A 929 1.20 33.12 10.98
N THR A 930 1.18 32.17 10.05
CA THR A 930 -0.07 31.72 9.40
C THR A 930 -0.87 30.81 10.33
N TYR A 931 -2.12 30.53 9.95
CA TYR A 931 -2.83 29.36 10.45
C TYR A 931 -2.27 28.06 9.79
N ALA A 932 -2.91 26.92 10.03
CA ALA A 932 -2.59 25.66 9.38
C ALA A 932 -2.78 25.77 7.85
N ILE A 933 -1.72 25.46 7.12
CA ILE A 933 -1.72 25.33 5.66
C ILE A 933 -1.83 23.84 5.36
N LEU A 934 -3.01 23.41 4.89
CA LEU A 934 -3.25 22.05 4.45
C LEU A 934 -2.33 21.72 3.26
N MET A 935 -1.74 20.53 3.29
CA MET A 935 -0.98 20.02 2.15
C MET A 935 -1.97 19.48 1.11
N LYS A 936 -1.80 19.86 -0.17
CA LYS A 936 -2.79 19.63 -1.24
C LYS A 936 -2.88 18.17 -1.68
N GLU A 937 -1.75 17.48 -1.63
CA GLU A 937 -1.54 16.11 -2.09
C GLU A 937 -0.81 15.31 -0.98
N GLU A 938 -1.02 14.01 -0.98
CA GLU A 938 -0.34 13.05 -0.11
C GLU A 938 1.04 12.73 -0.70
N ILE A 939 2.11 12.91 0.08
CA ILE A 939 3.48 12.70 -0.40
C ILE A 939 3.84 11.23 -0.18
N LYS A 940 3.75 10.42 -1.24
CA LYS A 940 4.22 9.03 -1.25
C LYS A 940 5.75 9.01 -1.13
N VAL A 941 6.30 8.18 -0.24
CA VAL A 941 7.75 8.08 -0.04
C VAL A 941 8.13 6.63 0.20
N ASP A 942 8.85 6.03 -0.74
CA ASP A 942 9.49 4.73 -0.53
C ASP A 942 10.95 4.75 -0.99
N LYS A 943 11.82 4.31 -0.08
CA LYS A 943 13.29 4.33 -0.17
C LYS A 943 13.87 2.93 0.08
N VAL A 944 13.02 1.94 0.31
CA VAL A 944 13.41 0.54 0.43
C VAL A 944 13.79 0.06 -0.98
N LYS A 945 14.42 -1.10 -1.07
CA LYS A 945 14.70 -1.76 -2.34
C LYS A 945 14.23 -3.20 -2.22
N PRO A 946 13.62 -3.78 -3.26
CA PRO A 946 13.23 -5.17 -3.27
C PRO A 946 14.38 -6.07 -2.82
N ALA A 947 14.09 -7.02 -1.94
CA ALA A 947 15.14 -7.80 -1.28
C ALA A 947 14.75 -9.26 -1.08
N LEU A 948 15.76 -10.11 -0.87
CA LEU A 948 15.55 -11.50 -0.46
C LEU A 948 14.95 -11.56 0.96
N SER A 949 13.64 -11.80 1.07
CA SER A 949 12.98 -12.07 2.36
C SER A 949 13.36 -13.43 2.94
N THR A 950 13.82 -14.35 2.10
CA THR A 950 14.33 -15.65 2.53
C THR A 950 15.64 -16.03 1.83
N PHE A 951 16.55 -16.66 2.58
CA PHE A 951 17.69 -17.35 1.98
C PHE A 951 17.19 -18.49 1.08
N GLY A 952 17.82 -18.66 -0.09
CA GLY A 952 17.53 -19.76 -0.99
C GLY A 952 17.71 -21.12 -0.33
N LYS A 953 16.80 -22.06 -0.63
CA LYS A 953 16.80 -23.42 -0.12
C LYS A 953 16.89 -24.41 -1.28
N ASP A 954 17.79 -25.38 -1.16
CA ASP A 954 17.90 -26.51 -2.10
C ASP A 954 16.72 -27.50 -1.95
N GLN A 955 16.67 -28.52 -2.82
CA GLN A 955 15.64 -29.56 -2.80
C GLN A 955 15.53 -30.33 -1.46
N ASP A 956 16.57 -30.32 -0.64
CA ASP A 956 16.61 -30.94 0.69
C ASP A 956 16.23 -29.95 1.82
N GLY A 957 15.84 -28.73 1.46
CA GLY A 957 15.46 -27.65 2.37
C GLY A 957 16.64 -26.94 3.05
N LYS A 958 17.88 -27.23 2.63
CA LYS A 958 19.10 -26.66 3.19
C LYS A 958 19.41 -25.32 2.53
N VAL A 959 19.88 -24.36 3.33
CA VAL A 959 20.22 -23.01 2.87
C VAL A 959 21.42 -23.03 1.92
N VAL A 960 21.28 -22.31 0.80
CA VAL A 960 22.34 -22.02 -0.18
C VAL A 960 22.57 -20.52 -0.31
N ASP A 961 23.79 -20.15 -0.68
CA ASP A 961 24.22 -18.76 -0.88
C ASP A 961 24.07 -18.40 -2.37
N LEU A 962 22.99 -17.68 -2.69
CA LEU A 962 22.63 -17.32 -4.07
C LEU A 962 23.67 -16.41 -4.76
N THR A 963 24.56 -15.76 -3.99
CA THR A 963 25.61 -14.86 -4.53
C THR A 963 26.83 -15.60 -5.09
N LYS A 964 26.83 -16.94 -5.09
CA LYS A 964 27.96 -17.81 -5.46
C LYS A 964 27.46 -19.00 -6.28
N SER A 965 28.36 -19.68 -6.97
CA SER A 965 28.02 -20.97 -7.60
C SER A 965 27.81 -22.05 -6.55
N PHE A 966 26.66 -22.72 -6.57
CA PHE A 966 26.33 -23.83 -5.67
C PHE A 966 25.82 -25.07 -6.42
N TYR A 967 25.75 -26.20 -5.70
CA TYR A 967 25.22 -27.46 -6.19
C TYR A 967 23.83 -27.72 -5.61
N ALA A 968 22.82 -27.78 -6.49
CA ALA A 968 21.45 -28.17 -6.20
C ALA A 968 20.75 -28.57 -7.51
N ASP A 969 19.76 -29.45 -7.46
CA ASP A 969 18.90 -29.76 -8.62
C ASP A 969 17.71 -28.80 -8.70
N LYS A 970 17.29 -28.24 -7.56
CA LYS A 970 16.26 -27.22 -7.45
C LYS A 970 16.62 -26.24 -6.33
N VAL A 971 16.33 -24.95 -6.53
CA VAL A 971 16.40 -23.92 -5.49
C VAL A 971 15.13 -23.07 -5.49
N THR A 972 14.64 -22.72 -4.30
CA THR A 972 13.49 -21.81 -4.11
C THR A 972 13.87 -20.69 -3.15
N PHE A 973 13.46 -19.46 -3.47
CA PHE A 973 13.60 -18.26 -2.64
C PHE A 973 12.45 -17.26 -2.90
N THR A 974 12.38 -16.20 -2.10
CA THR A 974 11.35 -15.18 -2.21
C THR A 974 11.99 -13.80 -2.22
N ILE A 975 11.60 -12.97 -3.19
CA ILE A 975 11.83 -11.52 -3.20
C ILE A 975 10.62 -10.84 -2.55
N PHE A 976 10.85 -9.77 -1.81
CA PHE A 976 9.84 -8.99 -1.12
C PHE A 976 10.15 -7.50 -1.22
N ASP A 977 9.10 -6.70 -1.40
CA ASP A 977 9.02 -5.31 -0.93
C ASP A 977 7.57 -5.00 -0.51
N GLU A 978 7.34 -3.96 0.29
CA GLU A 978 5.97 -3.53 0.64
C GLU A 978 5.26 -2.94 -0.59
N HIS A 979 6.02 -2.37 -1.53
CA HIS A 979 5.55 -1.76 -2.78
C HIS A 979 5.96 -2.56 -4.04
N LEU A 980 6.22 -3.87 -3.93
CA LEU A 980 6.72 -4.68 -5.05
C LEU A 980 5.71 -4.76 -6.22
N ASP A 981 6.10 -4.25 -7.40
CA ASP A 981 5.29 -4.21 -8.62
C ASP A 981 5.59 -5.44 -9.51
N LYS A 982 6.84 -5.58 -9.98
CA LYS A 982 7.24 -6.57 -10.98
C LYS A 982 8.49 -7.34 -10.60
N VAL A 983 8.52 -8.63 -10.93
CA VAL A 983 9.71 -9.50 -10.80
C VAL A 983 9.85 -10.38 -12.04
N TYR A 984 11.05 -10.43 -12.60
CA TYR A 984 11.39 -11.23 -13.78
C TYR A 984 12.43 -12.30 -13.43
N LEU A 985 12.33 -13.47 -14.07
CA LEU A 985 13.35 -14.52 -14.09
C LEU A 985 13.84 -14.68 -15.53
N ASP A 986 15.08 -14.25 -15.79
CA ASP A 986 15.59 -13.98 -17.13
C ASP A 986 14.67 -13.00 -17.89
N GLU A 987 13.74 -13.51 -18.72
CA GLU A 987 12.74 -12.72 -19.46
C GLU A 987 11.30 -13.05 -19.01
N ASP A 988 11.09 -14.12 -18.23
CA ASP A 988 9.75 -14.58 -17.80
C ASP A 988 9.26 -13.79 -16.56
N GLU A 989 8.06 -13.20 -16.63
CA GLU A 989 7.45 -12.50 -15.50
C GLU A 989 6.94 -13.46 -14.42
N ILE A 990 7.22 -13.14 -13.15
CA ILE A 990 6.84 -13.90 -11.96
C ILE A 990 5.80 -13.13 -11.17
N SER A 991 4.59 -13.70 -11.07
CA SER A 991 3.45 -13.08 -10.37
C SER A 991 3.80 -12.67 -8.93
N VAL A 992 3.66 -11.39 -8.63
CA VAL A 992 3.71 -10.85 -7.26
C VAL A 992 2.38 -11.09 -6.55
N VAL A 993 2.43 -11.44 -5.27
CA VAL A 993 1.27 -11.57 -4.38
C VAL A 993 1.66 -11.02 -3.00
N ASP A 994 0.87 -10.10 -2.44
CA ASP A 994 1.11 -9.49 -1.12
C ASP A 994 2.57 -9.01 -0.93
N GLY A 995 3.06 -8.17 -1.86
CA GLY A 995 4.43 -7.66 -1.87
C GLY A 995 5.52 -8.71 -2.12
N SER A 996 5.16 -9.95 -2.46
CA SER A 996 6.07 -11.09 -2.49
C SER A 996 6.07 -11.84 -3.82
N ALA A 997 7.25 -12.11 -4.39
CA ALA A 997 7.44 -13.02 -5.52
C ALA A 997 8.25 -14.25 -5.09
N THR A 998 7.77 -15.46 -5.35
CA THR A 998 8.49 -16.71 -5.01
C THR A 998 9.06 -17.37 -6.25
N ILE A 999 10.38 -17.29 -6.40
CA ILE A 999 11.14 -17.82 -7.54
C ILE A 999 11.57 -19.26 -7.25
N THR A 1000 11.46 -20.15 -8.24
CA THR A 1000 12.02 -21.51 -8.18
C THR A 1000 12.78 -21.82 -9.47
N ILE A 1001 14.07 -22.12 -9.34
CA ILE A 1001 14.95 -22.46 -10.46
C ILE A 1001 15.23 -23.97 -10.41
N ASP A 1002 15.21 -24.61 -11.58
CA ASP A 1002 15.63 -26.00 -11.78
C ASP A 1002 16.98 -26.04 -12.51
N ALA A 1003 17.85 -26.98 -12.17
CA ALA A 1003 19.15 -27.14 -12.84
C ALA A 1003 19.06 -27.88 -14.18
N ASP A 1004 17.91 -28.49 -14.49
CA ASP A 1004 17.60 -29.20 -15.74
C ASP A 1004 18.72 -30.17 -16.17
N GLY A 1005 19.22 -30.90 -15.17
CA GLY A 1005 20.26 -31.92 -15.28
C GLY A 1005 21.66 -31.41 -15.63
N GLY A 1006 21.92 -30.10 -15.66
CA GLY A 1006 23.18 -29.50 -16.09
C GLY A 1006 23.64 -28.31 -15.25
N LYS A 1007 24.07 -27.23 -15.91
CA LYS A 1007 24.40 -25.94 -15.27
C LYS A 1007 23.38 -24.90 -15.72
N LYS A 1008 22.81 -24.14 -14.78
CA LYS A 1008 21.88 -23.02 -15.05
C LYS A 1008 22.47 -21.73 -14.49
N GLY A 1009 22.59 -20.74 -15.36
CA GLY A 1009 22.70 -19.34 -14.97
C GLY A 1009 21.37 -18.64 -15.26
N CYS A 1010 21.00 -17.69 -14.41
CA CYS A 1010 19.88 -16.78 -14.66
C CYS A 1010 20.05 -15.47 -13.89
N THR A 1011 19.33 -14.45 -14.33
CA THR A 1011 19.15 -13.18 -13.62
C THR A 1011 17.75 -13.12 -13.03
N VAL A 1012 17.61 -12.60 -11.83
CA VAL A 1012 16.33 -12.13 -11.29
C VAL A 1012 16.40 -10.62 -11.15
N SER A 1013 15.48 -9.92 -11.79
CA SER A 1013 15.31 -8.47 -11.66
C SER A 1013 13.99 -8.18 -10.97
N ALA A 1014 13.95 -7.21 -10.06
CA ALA A 1014 12.78 -6.85 -9.28
C ALA A 1014 12.66 -5.33 -9.15
N TYR A 1015 11.42 -4.84 -9.28
CA TYR A 1015 11.05 -3.42 -9.31
C TYR A 1015 9.85 -3.18 -8.39
N ASP A 1016 9.90 -2.11 -7.61
CA ASP A 1016 8.76 -1.60 -6.84
C ASP A 1016 8.02 -0.46 -7.57
N ASP A 1017 6.85 -0.06 -7.05
CA ASP A 1017 6.06 1.08 -7.55
C ASP A 1017 6.86 2.38 -7.63
N ALA A 1018 7.87 2.56 -6.77
CA ALA A 1018 8.71 3.75 -6.72
C ALA A 1018 9.87 3.71 -7.74
N GLY A 1019 10.09 2.59 -8.41
CA GLY A 1019 11.16 2.38 -9.39
C GLY A 1019 12.52 1.99 -8.78
N ASN A 1020 12.59 1.53 -7.52
CA ASN A 1020 13.85 0.98 -7.03
C ASN A 1020 14.08 -0.43 -7.59
N GLU A 1021 15.22 -0.60 -8.27
CA GLU A 1021 15.64 -1.88 -8.82
C GLU A 1021 16.49 -2.70 -7.83
N TYR A 1022 16.30 -4.03 -7.87
CA TYR A 1022 17.19 -5.06 -7.34
C TYR A 1022 17.49 -6.13 -8.39
N ILE A 1023 18.78 -6.43 -8.61
CA ILE A 1023 19.25 -7.47 -9.54
C ILE A 1023 20.04 -8.55 -8.78
N LEU A 1024 19.73 -9.82 -9.06
CA LEU A 1024 20.41 -11.00 -8.51
C LEU A 1024 20.76 -11.99 -9.62
N HIS A 1025 22.06 -12.17 -9.90
CA HIS A 1025 22.53 -13.24 -10.79
C HIS A 1025 22.76 -14.53 -10.00
N VAL A 1026 22.08 -15.62 -10.39
CA VAL A 1026 22.18 -16.94 -9.76
C VAL A 1026 23.00 -17.90 -10.63
N SER A 1027 23.87 -18.68 -10.00
CA SER A 1027 24.71 -19.69 -10.67
C SER A 1027 24.55 -21.05 -9.97
N MET A 1028 23.94 -22.02 -10.66
CA MET A 1028 23.61 -23.33 -10.11
C MET A 1028 24.13 -24.48 -10.99
N MET A 1029 24.54 -25.57 -10.36
CA MET A 1029 24.93 -26.82 -11.01
C MET A 1029 24.14 -27.98 -10.39
N ALA A 1030 23.61 -28.90 -11.19
CA ALA A 1030 22.85 -30.05 -10.71
C ALA A 1030 23.66 -30.86 -9.66
N SER A 1031 22.99 -31.34 -8.59
CA SER A 1031 23.65 -31.93 -7.42
C SER A 1031 24.56 -33.10 -7.77
N TRP A 1032 24.17 -33.87 -8.79
CA TRP A 1032 24.92 -35.02 -9.27
C TRP A 1032 26.35 -34.65 -9.74
N MET A 1033 26.55 -33.43 -10.27
CA MET A 1033 27.83 -32.94 -10.76
C MET A 1033 28.89 -32.80 -9.65
N PHE A 1034 28.48 -32.62 -8.39
CA PHE A 1034 29.39 -32.64 -7.23
C PHE A 1034 30.06 -34.01 -7.04
N THR A 1035 29.37 -35.09 -7.41
CA THR A 1035 29.85 -36.47 -7.28
C THR A 1035 30.38 -37.07 -8.59
N ASN A 1036 30.03 -36.49 -9.73
CA ASN A 1036 30.18 -37.05 -11.08
C ASN A 1036 29.53 -38.44 -11.28
N ILE A 1037 28.58 -38.81 -10.41
CA ILE A 1037 27.75 -40.01 -10.55
C ILE A 1037 26.50 -39.62 -11.35
N VAL A 1038 26.38 -40.13 -12.58
CA VAL A 1038 25.32 -39.74 -13.51
C VAL A 1038 23.99 -40.44 -13.17
N PRO A 1039 22.88 -39.71 -12.99
CA PRO A 1039 21.57 -40.28 -12.65
C PRO A 1039 20.78 -40.75 -13.89
N VAL A 1040 19.61 -41.36 -13.67
CA VAL A 1040 18.58 -41.57 -14.72
C VAL A 1040 17.94 -40.22 -15.08
N GLY A 1041 17.69 -39.97 -16.37
CA GLY A 1041 16.95 -38.80 -16.83
C GLY A 1041 17.63 -38.06 -17.99
N SER A 1042 17.12 -36.87 -18.31
CA SER A 1042 17.79 -35.90 -19.17
C SER A 1042 18.85 -35.17 -18.35
N ILE A 1043 20.13 -35.29 -18.74
CA ILE A 1043 21.26 -34.65 -18.06
C ILE A 1043 22.28 -34.12 -19.07
N GLU A 1044 23.08 -33.14 -18.66
CA GLU A 1044 24.13 -32.57 -19.52
C GLU A 1044 25.52 -33.08 -19.15
N LEU A 1045 26.23 -33.62 -20.14
CA LEU A 1045 27.61 -34.07 -19.99
C LEU A 1045 28.55 -33.15 -20.73
N GLU A 1046 29.69 -32.82 -20.12
CA GLU A 1046 30.73 -31.97 -20.71
C GLU A 1046 31.91 -32.82 -21.21
N SER A 1047 32.50 -32.46 -22.34
CA SER A 1047 33.69 -33.16 -22.84
C SER A 1047 34.93 -32.91 -21.96
N GLY A 1048 35.71 -33.95 -21.70
CA GLY A 1048 36.93 -33.91 -20.89
C GLY A 1048 36.74 -34.28 -19.42
N ASN A 1049 35.51 -34.16 -18.88
CA ASN A 1049 35.18 -34.60 -17.54
C ASN A 1049 35.05 -36.14 -17.45
N ALA A 1050 35.38 -36.67 -16.26
CA ALA A 1050 35.29 -38.10 -15.95
C ALA A 1050 34.00 -38.38 -15.17
N TYR A 1051 33.10 -39.16 -15.77
CA TYR A 1051 31.79 -39.49 -15.22
C TYR A 1051 31.70 -40.97 -14.85
N THR A 1052 30.80 -41.35 -13.94
CA THR A 1052 30.59 -42.76 -13.53
C THR A 1052 29.10 -43.04 -13.40
N PHE A 1053 28.63 -44.22 -13.80
CA PHE A 1053 27.26 -44.67 -13.48
C PHE A 1053 27.24 -45.43 -12.15
N SER A 1054 26.14 -45.32 -11.39
CA SER A 1054 25.93 -46.13 -10.17
C SER A 1054 25.73 -47.62 -10.51
N SER A 1055 25.68 -48.50 -9.50
CA SER A 1055 25.66 -49.96 -9.72
C SER A 1055 24.47 -50.42 -10.56
N GLY A 1056 24.75 -51.04 -11.71
CA GLY A 1056 23.74 -51.58 -12.63
C GLY A 1056 24.22 -51.62 -14.09
N ARG A 1057 23.27 -51.79 -15.01
CA ARG A 1057 23.44 -51.70 -16.47
C ARG A 1057 22.70 -50.48 -17.00
N TRP A 1058 23.38 -49.69 -17.81
CA TRP A 1058 22.95 -48.35 -18.20
C TRP A 1058 23.04 -48.16 -19.71
N LYS A 1059 22.14 -47.35 -20.27
CA LYS A 1059 22.17 -46.95 -21.68
C LYS A 1059 21.95 -45.44 -21.82
N VAL A 1060 22.74 -44.83 -22.70
CA VAL A 1060 22.59 -43.45 -23.16
C VAL A 1060 21.89 -43.45 -24.53
N ASP A 1061 20.99 -42.50 -24.77
CA ASP A 1061 20.27 -42.35 -26.04
C ASP A 1061 21.17 -42.18 -27.27
N SER A 1062 22.28 -41.44 -27.13
CA SER A 1062 23.17 -41.09 -28.24
C SER A 1062 24.01 -42.25 -28.80
N ASP A 1063 23.99 -43.45 -28.21
CA ASP A 1063 24.71 -44.60 -28.75
C ASP A 1063 24.04 -45.97 -28.49
N SER A 1064 24.76 -47.04 -28.87
CA SER A 1064 24.36 -48.44 -28.68
C SER A 1064 25.16 -49.17 -27.59
N THR A 1065 25.92 -48.44 -26.78
CA THR A 1065 26.79 -48.99 -25.74
C THR A 1065 25.98 -49.39 -24.52
N LEU A 1066 26.21 -50.60 -24.00
CA LEU A 1066 25.72 -51.00 -22.69
C LEU A 1066 26.81 -50.71 -21.65
N TYR A 1067 26.57 -49.72 -20.81
CA TYR A 1067 27.49 -49.29 -19.76
C TYR A 1067 27.27 -50.10 -18.49
N TYR A 1068 28.37 -50.46 -17.81
CA TYR A 1068 28.34 -51.19 -16.54
C TYR A 1068 28.78 -50.25 -15.41
N GLY A 1069 27.93 -50.15 -14.38
CA GLY A 1069 28.11 -49.30 -13.22
C GLY A 1069 29.44 -49.50 -12.48
N GLY A 1070 29.94 -48.43 -11.87
CA GLY A 1070 31.21 -48.41 -11.14
C GLY A 1070 32.46 -48.26 -12.02
N ASN A 1071 32.32 -48.17 -13.35
CA ASN A 1071 33.40 -47.82 -14.27
C ASN A 1071 33.27 -46.34 -14.68
N SER A 1072 34.38 -45.61 -14.67
CA SER A 1072 34.41 -44.23 -15.15
C SER A 1072 34.56 -44.15 -16.68
N PHE A 1073 33.93 -43.15 -17.29
CA PHE A 1073 33.93 -42.88 -18.73
C PHE A 1073 34.09 -41.39 -19.01
N TYR A 1074 34.42 -41.06 -20.26
CA TYR A 1074 34.61 -39.69 -20.73
C TYR A 1074 33.72 -39.43 -21.95
N VAL A 1075 33.19 -38.22 -22.06
CA VAL A 1075 32.37 -37.80 -23.22
C VAL A 1075 33.23 -37.04 -24.23
N ARG A 1076 33.01 -37.31 -25.53
CA ARG A 1076 33.81 -36.74 -26.64
C ARG A 1076 33.34 -35.36 -27.10
N LYS A 1077 32.05 -35.06 -26.98
CA LYS A 1077 31.42 -33.77 -27.31
C LYS A 1077 30.34 -33.50 -26.29
N SER A 1078 30.33 -32.31 -25.70
CA SER A 1078 29.36 -31.88 -24.70
C SER A 1078 27.90 -31.95 -25.18
N GLY A 1079 26.97 -31.82 -24.24
CA GLY A 1079 25.55 -31.58 -24.47
C GLY A 1079 24.64 -32.58 -23.78
N ARG A 1080 23.35 -32.23 -23.74
CA ARG A 1080 22.26 -33.00 -23.14
C ARG A 1080 22.08 -34.42 -23.71
N ARG A 1081 21.85 -35.40 -22.84
CA ARG A 1081 21.65 -36.84 -23.14
C ARG A 1081 20.59 -37.44 -22.22
N THR A 1082 19.83 -38.41 -22.74
CA THR A 1082 18.90 -39.21 -21.95
C THR A 1082 19.58 -40.48 -21.46
N VAL A 1083 19.66 -40.63 -20.14
CA VAL A 1083 20.24 -41.79 -19.45
C VAL A 1083 19.13 -42.69 -18.90
N THR A 1084 19.25 -43.99 -19.13
CA THR A 1084 18.27 -45.01 -18.74
C THR A 1084 18.91 -46.20 -18.03
N SER A 1085 18.25 -46.73 -16.99
CA SER A 1085 18.56 -48.05 -16.43
C SER A 1085 18.07 -49.15 -17.37
N VAL A 1086 18.79 -50.27 -17.40
CA VAL A 1086 18.48 -51.48 -18.18
C VAL A 1086 18.37 -52.73 -17.29
N ASP A 1087 18.37 -52.53 -15.96
CA ASP A 1087 18.00 -53.49 -14.91
C ASP A 1087 16.55 -53.25 -14.44
#